data_AF-A0A9W6KNP2-F1
#
_entry.id   AF-A0A9W6KNP2-F1
#
_cell.length_a   1.000
_cell.length_b   1.000
_cell.length_c   1.000
_cell.angle_alpha   90.00
_cell.angle_beta   90.00
_cell.angle_gamma   90.00
#
_symmetry.space_group_name_H-M   'P 1'
#
loop_
_entity.id
_entity.type
_entity.pdbx_description
1 polymer ?
#
loop_
_entity_poly.entity_id
_entity_poly.type
_entity_poly.pdbx_seq_one_letter_code
_entity_poly.pdbx_strand_id
1 'polypeptide(L)'
;MRQWLHRFAPALLALLAGLLGVAGLIPRPAATPAKPAADYVIIVGVAGLRWDDVNATDTPAMWQMAQGGAIGALSVRSARRITCAGDGWLTLGAGNLAVYTPGAVTPVCPELEVPITRDGGTRPGSGATLPDQSETVSRNRNLHWGAQPGALAEGVRCTTAIGPGAAIAAARPYGRVDKYAESLDDSLLDACALTLVDVGEIAGNDPVARAADARHADAALANVLAARPEHSVVVLAGLSDLDATSRLHVAIAQGPGYTGGWLTSPSTSRPGYIQVVDLAPTALALLDRPMPVFAGAAAATSDSGRPADVTAAVNRLADADREASVQRRVGTNFFQTLVVAQLLLFLAVVPLLRRARRPAGPQTRRPVPRTVVRAAEVLLIAASLAVPAALVADLLPWWRWPHPGLAFGGITLAVMGFATFAIAFLTRRSRAIAPLGGVAAVAALAVAFDVLTGSRLQLNGVAGYSAVVGGRYAGVGVIGLGLLVTGALLGGAALAQRFERRWRPFVMAVIGAVGMVVIGSPYLGADASGAVALTAGVCVAAAMAVGGWLTITRLVWAAAAALFVGSGFAILDLFRPEEQRSSVGRLLVRTKDGTAGFIARRIAEADVVTTVTSPLTALVLGCLLYATFVLLRDWGGLRRLLGVFSPVRAALTGLVVACLLAGVVEGVSFNVLGAALATALPLVVLSCLRVLEHADDRTPAPRVAEETLES
;
A
#
# COMPACT_ATOMS: atom_id res chain seq x y z
N MET A 1 -7.20 27.46 37.11
CA MET A 1 -7.40 27.39 35.64
C MET A 1 -6.16 26.92 34.85
N ARG A 2 -4.95 27.49 35.03
CA ARG A 2 -3.71 27.08 34.32
C ARG A 2 -3.34 25.60 34.49
N GLN A 3 -3.38 25.06 35.71
CA GLN A 3 -3.12 23.63 35.97
C GLN A 3 -4.24 22.71 35.44
N TRP A 4 -5.46 23.25 35.31
CA TRP A 4 -6.65 22.52 34.88
C TRP A 4 -6.61 22.27 33.36
N LEU A 5 -6.30 23.30 32.57
CA LEU A 5 -6.09 23.19 31.12
C LEU A 5 -4.92 22.26 30.76
N HIS A 6 -3.83 22.25 31.53
CA HIS A 6 -2.71 21.32 31.29
C HIS A 6 -3.05 19.85 31.59
N ARG A 7 -3.98 19.57 32.50
CA ARG A 7 -4.40 18.21 32.84
C ARG A 7 -5.48 17.67 31.91
N PHE A 8 -6.42 18.51 31.47
CA PHE A 8 -7.57 18.06 30.67
C PHE A 8 -7.46 18.32 29.16
N ALA A 9 -6.51 19.14 28.70
CA ALA A 9 -6.25 19.33 27.26
C ALA A 9 -6.07 18.01 26.48
N PRO A 10 -5.31 16.99 26.94
CA PRO A 10 -5.21 15.73 26.21
C PRO A 10 -6.54 14.97 26.14
N ALA A 11 -7.35 14.99 27.20
CA ALA A 11 -8.66 14.35 27.23
C ALA A 11 -9.67 15.06 26.31
N LEU A 12 -9.65 16.39 26.28
CA LEU A 12 -10.54 17.20 25.45
C LEU A 12 -10.14 17.14 23.96
N LEU A 13 -8.85 16.99 23.67
CA LEU A 13 -8.34 16.74 22.32
C LEU A 13 -8.61 15.31 21.84
N ALA A 14 -8.54 14.31 22.74
CA ALA A 14 -8.96 12.95 22.43
C ALA A 14 -10.47 12.88 22.16
N LEU A 15 -11.28 13.63 22.92
CA LEU A 15 -12.72 13.75 22.70
C LEU A 15 -13.04 14.40 21.34
N LEU A 16 -12.34 15.48 20.98
CA LEU A 16 -12.56 16.19 19.72
C LEU A 16 -12.10 15.38 18.50
N ALA A 17 -10.97 14.67 18.62
CA ALA A 17 -10.50 13.70 17.62
C ALA A 17 -11.48 12.52 17.48
N GLY A 18 -12.04 12.03 18.59
CA GLY A 18 -13.08 11.01 18.59
C GLY A 18 -14.36 11.47 17.90
N LEU A 19 -14.86 12.67 18.23
CA LEU A 19 -16.08 13.24 17.63
C LEU A 19 -15.95 13.50 16.12
N LEU A 20 -14.79 14.00 15.66
CA LEU A 20 -14.52 14.20 14.24
C LEU A 20 -14.27 12.88 13.49
N GLY A 21 -13.69 11.87 14.17
CA GLY A 21 -13.57 10.52 13.64
C GLY A 21 -14.93 9.85 13.40
N VAL A 22 -15.94 10.15 14.22
CA VAL A 22 -17.31 9.64 14.05
C VAL A 22 -18.03 10.31 12.87
N ALA A 23 -17.78 11.59 12.60
CA ALA A 23 -18.38 12.32 11.47
C ALA A 23 -17.84 11.87 10.09
N GLY A 24 -16.62 11.32 10.03
CA GLY A 24 -16.01 10.77 8.82
C GLY A 24 -16.51 9.38 8.41
N LEU A 25 -17.58 8.86 9.04
CA LEU A 25 -18.13 7.50 8.88
C LEU A 25 -19.56 7.49 8.29
N ILE A 26 -19.97 8.54 7.56
CA ILE A 26 -21.28 8.61 6.88
C ILE A 26 -21.33 7.57 5.73
N PRO A 27 -22.10 6.47 5.85
CA PRO A 27 -22.07 5.34 4.91
C PRO A 27 -22.24 5.78 3.45
N ARG A 28 -21.41 5.22 2.55
CA ARG A 28 -21.66 5.24 1.11
C ARG A 28 -22.94 4.44 0.83
N PRO A 29 -23.72 4.81 -0.19
CA PRO A 29 -24.64 3.84 -0.78
C PRO A 29 -23.83 2.62 -1.23
N ALA A 30 -24.24 1.45 -0.78
CA ALA A 30 -23.55 0.19 -1.06
C ALA A 30 -23.45 -0.03 -2.58
N ALA A 31 -22.33 -0.60 -3.04
CA ALA A 31 -22.34 -1.29 -4.32
C ALA A 31 -23.47 -2.33 -4.25
N THR A 32 -24.31 -2.39 -5.29
CA THR A 32 -25.44 -3.31 -5.30
C THR A 32 -24.88 -4.74 -5.24
N PRO A 33 -25.05 -5.48 -4.14
CA PRO A 33 -24.64 -6.87 -4.12
C PRO A 33 -25.39 -7.59 -5.24
N ALA A 34 -24.68 -8.45 -5.98
CA ALA A 34 -25.34 -9.34 -6.92
C ALA A 34 -26.36 -10.16 -6.12
N LYS A 35 -27.64 -10.05 -6.48
CA LYS A 35 -28.67 -10.93 -5.89
C LYS A 35 -28.33 -12.37 -6.32
N PRO A 36 -28.40 -13.37 -5.40
CA PRO A 36 -28.21 -14.77 -5.77
C PRO A 36 -29.24 -15.13 -6.85
N ALA A 37 -28.75 -15.57 -8.01
CA ALA A 37 -29.58 -15.73 -9.21
C ALA A 37 -28.96 -16.69 -10.24
N ALA A 38 -28.01 -17.53 -9.85
CA ALA A 38 -27.40 -18.50 -10.75
C ALA A 38 -27.55 -19.92 -10.21
N ASP A 39 -28.02 -20.83 -11.06
CA ASP A 39 -28.10 -22.25 -10.75
C ASP A 39 -26.74 -22.94 -10.91
N TYR A 40 -25.90 -22.37 -11.79
CA TYR A 40 -24.59 -22.89 -12.15
C TYR A 40 -23.52 -21.79 -12.18
N VAL A 41 -22.34 -22.08 -11.67
CA VAL A 41 -21.15 -21.22 -11.79
C VAL A 41 -20.05 -22.00 -12.50
N ILE A 42 -19.53 -21.41 -13.58
CA ILE A 42 -18.43 -21.97 -14.36
C ILE A 42 -17.24 -21.02 -14.24
N ILE A 43 -16.12 -21.47 -13.69
CA ILE A 43 -14.87 -20.70 -13.65
C ILE A 43 -13.91 -21.28 -14.67
N VAL A 44 -13.57 -20.48 -15.68
CA VAL A 44 -12.59 -20.79 -16.71
C VAL A 44 -11.27 -20.13 -16.33
N GLY A 45 -10.28 -20.95 -15.98
CA GLY A 45 -8.96 -20.51 -15.59
C GLY A 45 -7.95 -20.66 -16.72
N VAL A 46 -7.14 -19.62 -16.92
CA VAL A 46 -6.05 -19.61 -17.89
C VAL A 46 -4.77 -19.14 -17.19
N ALA A 47 -3.70 -19.93 -17.20
CA ALA A 47 -2.43 -19.45 -16.66
C ALA A 47 -1.81 -18.42 -17.61
N GLY A 48 -1.27 -17.31 -17.09
CA GLY A 48 -0.56 -16.33 -17.91
C GLY A 48 -1.44 -15.39 -18.78
N LEU A 49 -2.76 -15.47 -18.73
CA LEU A 49 -3.67 -14.63 -19.52
C LEU A 49 -3.67 -13.17 -19.06
N ARG A 50 -3.36 -12.26 -19.97
CA ARG A 50 -3.24 -10.80 -19.74
C ARG A 50 -4.21 -10.04 -20.64
N TRP A 51 -4.49 -8.78 -20.27
CA TRP A 51 -5.37 -7.92 -21.07
C TRP A 51 -4.78 -7.57 -22.45
N ASP A 52 -3.46 -7.66 -22.63
CA ASP A 52 -2.80 -7.53 -23.93
C ASP A 52 -3.16 -8.69 -24.89
N ASP A 53 -3.63 -9.83 -24.38
CA ASP A 53 -4.03 -11.00 -25.19
C ASP A 53 -5.52 -10.94 -25.62
N VAL A 54 -6.30 -9.98 -25.12
CA VAL A 54 -7.75 -9.86 -25.36
C VAL A 54 -8.04 -8.83 -26.45
N ASN A 55 -8.43 -9.27 -27.64
CA ASN A 55 -8.71 -8.40 -28.77
C ASN A 55 -9.77 -8.99 -29.72
N ALA A 56 -10.42 -8.12 -30.51
CA ALA A 56 -11.52 -8.52 -31.39
C ALA A 56 -11.13 -9.47 -32.55
N THR A 57 -9.84 -9.62 -32.85
CA THR A 57 -9.35 -10.38 -34.01
C THR A 57 -8.84 -11.77 -33.62
N ASP A 58 -7.91 -11.85 -32.65
CA ASP A 58 -7.32 -13.12 -32.21
C ASP A 58 -8.16 -13.82 -31.15
N THR A 59 -8.86 -13.08 -30.28
CA THR A 59 -9.63 -13.65 -29.16
C THR A 59 -11.06 -13.13 -29.12
N PRO A 60 -11.85 -13.39 -30.19
CA PRO A 60 -13.20 -12.85 -30.33
C PRO A 60 -14.18 -13.30 -29.24
N ALA A 61 -14.06 -14.51 -28.69
CA ALA A 61 -14.97 -14.98 -27.64
C ALA A 61 -14.72 -14.23 -26.32
N MET A 62 -13.45 -14.08 -25.93
CA MET A 62 -13.03 -13.26 -24.78
C MET A 62 -13.47 -11.79 -24.97
N TRP A 63 -13.32 -11.25 -26.19
CA TRP A 63 -13.73 -9.89 -26.51
C TRP A 63 -15.24 -9.67 -26.37
N GLN A 64 -16.05 -10.59 -26.91
CA GLN A 64 -17.51 -10.54 -26.78
C GLN A 64 -17.95 -10.69 -25.32
N MET A 65 -17.30 -11.58 -24.57
CA MET A 65 -17.54 -11.73 -23.13
C MET A 65 -17.21 -10.44 -22.37
N ALA A 66 -16.11 -9.74 -22.71
CA ALA A 66 -15.74 -8.45 -22.11
C ALA A 66 -16.77 -7.34 -22.43
N GLN A 67 -17.37 -7.39 -23.61
CA GLN A 67 -18.39 -6.44 -24.05
C GLN A 67 -19.72 -6.62 -23.30
N GLY A 68 -20.17 -7.86 -23.14
CA GLY A 68 -21.44 -8.18 -22.45
C GLY A 68 -21.32 -8.38 -20.93
N GLY A 69 -20.10 -8.51 -20.40
CA GLY A 69 -19.82 -8.86 -19.02
C GLY A 69 -19.15 -7.74 -18.21
N ALA A 70 -19.01 -7.99 -16.91
CA ALA A 70 -18.21 -7.17 -16.02
C ALA A 70 -16.72 -7.52 -16.16
N ILE A 71 -15.85 -6.52 -16.21
CA ILE A 71 -14.40 -6.72 -16.43
C ILE A 71 -13.57 -6.14 -15.29
N GLY A 72 -12.39 -6.70 -15.04
CA GLY A 72 -11.44 -6.15 -14.07
C GLY A 72 -10.02 -6.68 -14.24
N ALA A 73 -9.07 -6.01 -13.63
CA ALA A 73 -7.72 -6.50 -13.42
C ALA A 73 -7.70 -7.43 -12.20
N LEU A 74 -7.21 -8.64 -12.40
CA LEU A 74 -7.08 -9.67 -11.39
C LEU A 74 -5.64 -9.68 -10.84
N SER A 75 -5.49 -9.48 -9.54
CA SER A 75 -4.23 -9.81 -8.87
C SER A 75 -4.21 -11.28 -8.48
N VAL A 76 -3.23 -11.99 -8.99
CA VAL A 76 -3.07 -13.44 -8.77
C VAL A 76 -2.25 -13.76 -7.54
N ARG A 77 -2.01 -12.80 -6.64
CA ARG A 77 -1.14 -13.03 -5.47
C ARG A 77 -1.54 -14.30 -4.71
N SER A 78 -0.59 -15.21 -4.57
CA SER A 78 -0.66 -16.37 -3.68
C SER A 78 0.08 -16.10 -2.37
N ALA A 79 0.38 -17.15 -1.59
CA ALA A 79 1.24 -17.01 -0.41
C ALA A 79 2.73 -16.75 -0.78
N ARG A 80 3.07 -16.70 -2.07
CA ARG A 80 4.38 -16.32 -2.61
C ARG A 80 4.34 -14.97 -3.32
N ARG A 81 5.52 -14.48 -3.71
CA ARG A 81 5.65 -13.25 -4.52
C ARG A 81 5.32 -13.47 -5.99
N ILE A 82 5.75 -14.61 -6.54
CA ILE A 82 5.41 -15.07 -7.90
C ILE A 82 4.39 -16.18 -7.71
N THR A 83 3.28 -16.10 -8.43
CA THR A 83 2.22 -17.11 -8.35
C THR A 83 2.31 -18.03 -9.56
N CYS A 84 2.78 -19.26 -9.39
CA CYS A 84 2.76 -20.25 -10.48
C CYS A 84 1.36 -20.87 -10.66
N ALA A 85 1.13 -21.57 -11.77
CA ALA A 85 -0.18 -22.12 -12.14
C ALA A 85 -0.85 -22.90 -11.00
N GLY A 86 -0.14 -23.85 -10.39
CA GLY A 86 -0.67 -24.62 -9.26
C GLY A 86 -0.98 -23.76 -8.02
N ASP A 87 -0.16 -22.75 -7.73
CA ASP A 87 -0.40 -21.82 -6.61
C ASP A 87 -1.68 -21.00 -6.84
N GLY A 88 -1.93 -20.57 -8.08
CA GLY A 88 -3.14 -19.84 -8.48
C GLY A 88 -4.41 -20.66 -8.30
N TRP A 89 -4.42 -21.87 -8.85
CA TRP A 89 -5.53 -22.82 -8.71
C TRP A 89 -5.78 -23.21 -7.24
N LEU A 90 -4.72 -23.49 -6.48
CA LEU A 90 -4.88 -23.82 -5.05
C LEU A 90 -5.40 -22.63 -4.24
N THR A 91 -4.97 -21.41 -4.56
CA THR A 91 -5.45 -20.18 -3.91
C THR A 91 -6.92 -19.94 -4.20
N LEU A 92 -7.38 -20.21 -5.43
CA LEU A 92 -8.80 -20.24 -5.79
C LEU A 92 -9.54 -21.28 -4.94
N GLY A 93 -9.11 -22.54 -4.94
CA GLY A 93 -9.79 -23.62 -4.20
C GLY A 93 -9.80 -23.44 -2.68
N ALA A 94 -8.83 -22.71 -2.12
CA ALA A 94 -8.74 -22.43 -0.69
C ALA A 94 -9.49 -21.16 -0.26
N GLY A 95 -9.84 -20.26 -1.20
CA GLY A 95 -10.37 -18.92 -0.88
C GLY A 95 -9.42 -18.06 -0.04
N ASN A 96 -8.13 -18.40 -0.02
CA ASN A 96 -7.09 -17.79 0.80
C ASN A 96 -5.71 -18.05 0.18
N LEU A 97 -4.72 -17.23 0.52
CA LEU A 97 -3.37 -17.31 -0.04
C LEU A 97 -2.74 -18.67 0.26
N ALA A 98 -2.52 -19.48 -0.79
CA ALA A 98 -2.03 -20.84 -0.68
C ALA A 98 -0.73 -21.06 -1.48
N VAL A 99 -0.07 -22.19 -1.24
CA VAL A 99 1.11 -22.66 -1.98
C VAL A 99 0.92 -24.12 -2.38
N TYR A 100 0.96 -24.40 -3.68
CA TYR A 100 0.99 -25.73 -4.26
C TYR A 100 2.43 -26.14 -4.63
N THR A 101 3.15 -25.27 -5.33
CA THR A 101 4.46 -25.60 -5.91
C THR A 101 5.52 -25.80 -4.80
N PRO A 102 6.17 -26.97 -4.74
CA PRO A 102 7.24 -27.22 -3.76
C PRO A 102 8.51 -26.43 -4.08
N GLY A 103 9.33 -26.16 -3.06
CA GLY A 103 10.66 -25.57 -3.24
C GLY A 103 10.69 -24.05 -3.49
N ALA A 104 11.84 -23.55 -3.96
CA ALA A 104 12.04 -22.16 -4.32
C ALA A 104 11.62 -21.93 -5.78
N VAL A 105 10.84 -20.88 -6.03
CA VAL A 105 10.45 -20.49 -7.40
C VAL A 105 11.67 -19.84 -8.06
N THR A 106 12.14 -20.46 -9.14
CA THR A 106 13.19 -19.91 -10.03
C THR A 106 12.57 -18.83 -10.93
N PRO A 107 13.33 -18.16 -11.82
CA PRO A 107 12.76 -17.12 -12.68
C PRO A 107 11.67 -17.59 -13.65
N VAL A 108 11.46 -18.89 -13.80
CA VAL A 108 10.44 -19.51 -14.64
C VAL A 108 9.65 -20.47 -13.75
N CYS A 109 8.33 -20.42 -13.82
CA CYS A 109 7.51 -21.37 -13.09
C CYS A 109 7.73 -22.79 -13.63
N PRO A 110 7.76 -23.83 -12.76
CA PRO A 110 7.75 -25.19 -13.25
C PRO A 110 6.43 -25.48 -13.96
N GLU A 111 6.48 -26.37 -14.95
CA GLU A 111 5.29 -26.89 -15.61
C GLU A 111 4.33 -27.51 -14.59
N LEU A 112 3.02 -27.35 -14.83
CA LEU A 112 2.00 -27.83 -13.91
C LEU A 112 1.84 -29.36 -14.02
N GLU A 113 2.53 -30.09 -13.15
CA GLU A 113 2.32 -31.52 -12.99
C GLU A 113 1.36 -31.81 -11.81
N VAL A 114 0.29 -32.54 -12.10
CA VAL A 114 -0.73 -32.92 -11.10
C VAL A 114 -0.95 -34.43 -11.16
N PRO A 115 -0.50 -35.18 -10.13
CA PRO A 115 -0.84 -36.59 -10.00
C PRO A 115 -2.35 -36.76 -9.79
N ILE A 116 -3.05 -37.44 -10.70
CA ILE A 116 -4.50 -37.66 -10.64
C ILE A 116 -4.79 -39.15 -10.86
N THR A 117 -5.44 -39.78 -9.88
CA THR A 117 -5.95 -41.16 -9.97
C THR A 117 -7.44 -41.12 -10.27
N ARG A 118 -7.88 -41.75 -11.38
CA ARG A 118 -9.30 -41.74 -11.81
C ARG A 118 -10.01 -43.00 -11.35
N ASP A 119 -11.16 -42.86 -10.69
CA ASP A 119 -11.91 -43.99 -10.10
C ASP A 119 -12.60 -44.87 -11.16
N GLY A 120 -12.89 -44.30 -12.34
CA GLY A 120 -13.60 -44.97 -13.46
C GLY A 120 -12.75 -45.22 -14.70
N GLY A 121 -11.42 -45.19 -14.60
CA GLY A 121 -10.51 -45.26 -15.75
C GLY A 121 -10.50 -43.95 -16.57
N THR A 122 -10.52 -44.04 -17.90
CA THR A 122 -10.48 -42.88 -18.81
C THR A 122 -11.86 -42.27 -19.10
N ARG A 123 -12.94 -42.77 -18.49
CA ARG A 123 -14.31 -42.32 -18.78
C ARG A 123 -14.56 -40.90 -18.22
N PRO A 124 -14.96 -39.91 -19.05
CA PRO A 124 -15.28 -38.57 -18.58
C PRO A 124 -16.39 -38.58 -17.52
N GLY A 125 -16.28 -37.71 -16.52
CA GLY A 125 -17.30 -37.55 -15.48
C GLY A 125 -17.31 -38.65 -14.41
N SER A 126 -16.26 -39.49 -14.33
CA SER A 126 -16.00 -40.31 -13.13
C SER A 126 -15.35 -39.47 -12.03
N GLY A 127 -15.39 -39.96 -10.78
CA GLY A 127 -14.60 -39.37 -9.70
C GLY A 127 -13.10 -39.48 -9.94
N ALA A 128 -12.34 -38.61 -9.31
CA ALA A 128 -10.88 -38.65 -9.30
C ALA A 128 -10.33 -38.30 -7.91
N THR A 129 -9.07 -38.65 -7.66
CA THR A 129 -8.37 -38.39 -6.41
C THR A 129 -6.97 -37.83 -6.67
N LEU A 130 -6.61 -36.76 -5.97
CA LEU A 130 -5.25 -36.23 -5.89
C LEU A 130 -4.54 -36.88 -4.68
N PRO A 131 -3.60 -37.82 -4.88
CA PRO A 131 -2.98 -38.56 -3.79
C PRO A 131 -2.16 -37.65 -2.85
N ASP A 132 -1.55 -36.60 -3.39
CA ASP A 132 -0.66 -35.71 -2.65
C ASP A 132 -1.38 -34.54 -1.96
N GLN A 133 -2.71 -34.52 -1.99
CA GLN A 133 -3.51 -33.43 -1.41
C GLN A 133 -3.27 -33.31 0.11
N SER A 134 -3.07 -34.42 0.81
CA SER A 134 -2.81 -34.43 2.25
C SER A 134 -1.50 -33.69 2.61
N GLU A 135 -0.46 -33.85 1.79
CA GLU A 135 0.80 -33.12 1.94
C GLU A 135 0.59 -31.63 1.65
N THR A 136 -0.15 -31.31 0.59
CA THR A 136 -0.49 -29.93 0.22
C THR A 136 -1.26 -29.21 1.35
N VAL A 137 -2.25 -29.88 1.96
CA VAL A 137 -2.99 -29.37 3.12
C VAL A 137 -2.07 -29.18 4.32
N SER A 138 -1.22 -30.16 4.63
CA SER A 138 -0.27 -30.08 5.74
C SER A 138 0.72 -28.90 5.57
N ARG A 139 1.25 -28.72 4.36
CA ARG A 139 2.15 -27.62 4.01
C ARG A 139 1.50 -26.27 4.24
N ASN A 140 0.26 -26.09 3.78
CA ASN A 140 -0.47 -24.83 3.90
C ASN A 140 -0.95 -24.54 5.32
N ARG A 141 -1.27 -25.57 6.11
CA ARG A 141 -1.62 -25.42 7.54
C ARG A 141 -0.50 -24.77 8.34
N ASN A 142 0.75 -25.02 7.98
CA ASN A 142 1.92 -24.45 8.63
C ASN A 142 2.26 -23.02 8.16
N LEU A 143 1.59 -22.52 7.12
CA LEU A 143 1.76 -21.15 6.64
C LEU A 143 0.85 -20.19 7.40
N HIS A 144 1.31 -18.95 7.56
CA HIS A 144 0.64 -17.92 8.38
C HIS A 144 -0.66 -17.38 7.79
N TRP A 145 -1.02 -17.83 6.60
CA TRP A 145 -2.24 -17.43 5.90
C TRP A 145 -3.45 -18.25 6.34
N GLY A 146 -3.24 -19.41 6.98
CA GLY A 146 -4.33 -20.27 7.45
C GLY A 146 -5.22 -20.77 6.32
N ALA A 147 -4.64 -20.96 5.13
CA ALA A 147 -5.36 -21.47 3.97
C ALA A 147 -5.85 -22.90 4.24
N GLN A 148 -7.08 -23.18 3.82
CA GLN A 148 -7.71 -24.49 3.90
C GLN A 148 -7.93 -25.00 2.47
N PRO A 149 -6.94 -25.68 1.86
CA PRO A 149 -7.14 -26.28 0.54
C PRO A 149 -8.39 -27.16 0.50
N GLY A 150 -9.24 -26.92 -0.51
CA GLY A 150 -10.52 -27.61 -0.69
C GLY A 150 -11.73 -26.93 -0.04
N ALA A 151 -11.57 -25.77 0.61
CA ALA A 151 -12.68 -25.06 1.24
C ALA A 151 -13.77 -24.61 0.25
N LEU A 152 -13.43 -24.28 -0.99
CA LEU A 152 -14.40 -24.00 -2.05
C LEU A 152 -15.25 -25.24 -2.38
N ALA A 153 -14.60 -26.39 -2.57
CA ALA A 153 -15.27 -27.65 -2.88
C ALA A 153 -16.15 -28.15 -1.72
N GLU A 154 -15.74 -27.92 -0.47
CA GLU A 154 -16.57 -28.21 0.72
C GLU A 154 -17.78 -27.28 0.85
N GLY A 155 -17.71 -26.06 0.30
CA GLY A 155 -18.84 -25.12 0.27
C GLY A 155 -19.99 -25.55 -0.66
N VAL A 156 -19.77 -26.56 -1.51
CA VAL A 156 -20.75 -27.09 -2.46
C VAL A 156 -20.90 -28.61 -2.35
N ARG A 157 -22.04 -29.13 -2.80
CA ARG A 157 -22.31 -30.58 -2.77
C ARG A 157 -21.52 -31.37 -3.82
N CYS A 158 -21.19 -30.74 -4.95
CA CYS A 158 -20.65 -31.37 -6.15
C CYS A 158 -19.77 -30.36 -6.89
N THR A 159 -18.59 -30.77 -7.32
CA THR A 159 -17.72 -30.01 -8.21
C THR A 159 -17.35 -30.81 -9.46
N THR A 160 -17.42 -30.17 -10.62
CA THR A 160 -16.82 -30.67 -11.85
C THR A 160 -15.47 -30.00 -12.07
N ALA A 161 -14.44 -30.78 -12.37
CA ALA A 161 -13.13 -30.31 -12.78
C ALA A 161 -12.79 -30.81 -14.18
N ILE A 162 -12.43 -29.89 -15.06
CA ILE A 162 -11.98 -30.17 -16.42
C ILE A 162 -10.54 -29.68 -16.54
N GLY A 163 -9.59 -30.61 -16.64
CA GLY A 163 -8.16 -30.33 -16.71
C GLY A 163 -7.44 -30.31 -15.35
N PRO A 164 -6.09 -30.34 -15.36
CA PRO A 164 -5.27 -30.61 -14.18
C PRO A 164 -5.33 -29.49 -13.13
N GLY A 165 -5.28 -28.22 -13.54
CA GLY A 165 -5.40 -27.08 -12.62
C GLY A 165 -6.77 -26.99 -11.96
N ALA A 166 -7.83 -27.26 -12.72
CA ALA A 166 -9.19 -27.33 -12.19
C ALA A 166 -9.32 -28.42 -11.12
N ALA A 167 -8.62 -29.56 -11.28
CA ALA A 167 -8.60 -30.63 -10.29
C ALA A 167 -8.00 -30.17 -8.95
N ILE A 168 -6.95 -29.34 -8.96
CA ILE A 168 -6.36 -28.76 -7.73
C ILE A 168 -7.39 -27.92 -6.97
N ALA A 169 -8.13 -27.06 -7.67
CA ALA A 169 -9.12 -26.18 -7.05
C ALA A 169 -10.40 -26.91 -6.62
N ALA A 170 -10.78 -27.96 -7.35
CA ALA A 170 -11.96 -28.78 -7.06
C ALA A 170 -11.73 -29.86 -5.99
N ALA A 171 -10.46 -30.18 -5.69
CA ALA A 171 -10.12 -31.24 -4.75
C ALA A 171 -10.55 -30.87 -3.32
N ARG A 172 -11.32 -31.77 -2.71
CA ARG A 172 -11.65 -31.72 -1.28
C ARG A 172 -10.37 -31.88 -0.44
N PRO A 173 -10.39 -31.58 0.89
CA PRO A 173 -9.20 -31.65 1.74
C PRO A 173 -8.49 -33.02 1.76
N TYR A 174 -9.19 -34.09 1.41
CA TYR A 174 -8.68 -35.47 1.32
C TYR A 174 -8.37 -35.92 -0.12
N GLY A 175 -8.39 -35.01 -1.10
CA GLY A 175 -7.96 -35.24 -2.48
C GLY A 175 -9.07 -35.60 -3.46
N ARG A 176 -10.28 -35.91 -2.99
CA ARG A 176 -11.40 -36.32 -3.86
C ARG A 176 -11.93 -35.16 -4.71
N VAL A 177 -12.14 -35.44 -5.98
CA VAL A 177 -12.82 -34.61 -6.99
C VAL A 177 -14.08 -35.34 -7.42
N ASP A 178 -15.25 -34.70 -7.34
CA ASP A 178 -16.54 -35.37 -7.53
C ASP A 178 -16.76 -35.83 -8.99
N LYS A 179 -16.42 -34.97 -9.96
CA LYS A 179 -16.46 -35.25 -11.40
C LYS A 179 -15.21 -34.72 -12.08
N TYR A 180 -14.50 -35.56 -12.84
CA TYR A 180 -13.28 -35.16 -13.54
C TYR A 180 -13.30 -35.55 -15.02
N ALA A 181 -12.78 -34.65 -15.87
CA ALA A 181 -12.41 -34.91 -17.24
C ALA A 181 -11.08 -34.23 -17.58
N GLU A 182 -10.33 -34.80 -18.52
CA GLU A 182 -9.03 -34.26 -18.94
C GLU A 182 -9.17 -33.09 -19.92
N SER A 183 -10.18 -33.17 -20.79
CA SER A 183 -10.53 -32.15 -21.77
C SER A 183 -12.02 -31.80 -21.66
N LEU A 184 -12.40 -30.67 -22.24
CA LEU A 184 -13.79 -30.19 -22.23
C LEU A 184 -14.75 -31.26 -22.79
N ASP A 185 -15.80 -31.53 -22.01
CA ASP A 185 -16.96 -32.34 -22.37
C ASP A 185 -18.20 -31.55 -21.97
N ASP A 186 -18.97 -31.12 -22.97
CA ASP A 186 -20.13 -30.24 -22.82
C ASP A 186 -21.16 -30.81 -21.83
N SER A 187 -21.29 -32.15 -21.77
CA SER A 187 -22.23 -32.85 -20.90
C SER A 187 -21.88 -32.77 -19.40
N LEU A 188 -20.72 -32.20 -19.06
CA LEU A 188 -20.27 -32.05 -17.67
C LEU A 188 -20.49 -30.64 -17.12
N LEU A 189 -20.88 -29.68 -17.95
CA LEU A 189 -21.05 -28.28 -17.53
C LEU A 189 -22.28 -28.07 -16.64
N ASP A 190 -23.31 -28.91 -16.76
CA ASP A 190 -24.54 -28.94 -15.94
C ASP A 190 -24.54 -30.06 -14.86
N ALA A 191 -23.50 -30.89 -14.81
CA ALA A 191 -23.44 -32.06 -13.92
C ALA A 191 -23.34 -31.67 -12.43
N CYS A 192 -22.70 -30.55 -12.12
CA CYS A 192 -22.57 -30.00 -10.77
C CYS A 192 -22.86 -28.49 -10.81
N ALA A 193 -23.29 -27.93 -9.68
CA ALA A 193 -23.54 -26.49 -9.56
C ALA A 193 -22.27 -25.61 -9.71
N LEU A 194 -21.09 -26.18 -9.46
CA LEU A 194 -19.80 -25.51 -9.67
C LEU A 194 -18.94 -26.34 -10.63
N THR A 195 -18.53 -25.72 -11.72
CA THR A 195 -17.64 -26.30 -12.72
C THR A 195 -16.38 -25.45 -12.86
N LEU A 196 -15.22 -26.09 -12.77
CA LEU A 196 -13.90 -25.47 -12.92
C LEU A 196 -13.27 -26.02 -14.20
N VAL A 197 -12.80 -25.13 -15.08
CA VAL A 197 -12.26 -25.49 -16.39
C VAL A 197 -10.88 -24.88 -16.54
N ASP A 198 -9.87 -25.72 -16.69
CA ASP A 198 -8.50 -25.34 -17.02
C ASP A 198 -8.31 -25.42 -18.53
N VAL A 199 -8.08 -24.27 -19.16
CA VAL A 199 -7.85 -24.16 -20.61
C VAL A 199 -6.38 -24.00 -20.96
N GLY A 200 -5.48 -24.22 -20.00
CA GLY A 200 -4.04 -24.26 -20.20
C GLY A 200 -3.34 -22.93 -19.93
N GLU A 201 -2.15 -22.77 -20.54
CA GLU A 201 -1.21 -21.71 -20.24
C GLU A 201 -0.90 -20.85 -21.47
N ILE A 202 -0.75 -19.53 -21.30
CA ILE A 202 -0.27 -18.58 -22.31
C ILE A 202 1.12 -18.11 -21.90
N ALA A 203 2.13 -18.86 -22.34
CA ALA A 203 3.49 -18.75 -21.83
C ALA A 203 4.37 -17.76 -22.63
N GLY A 204 5.47 -17.34 -22.00
CA GLY A 204 6.49 -16.52 -22.64
C GLY A 204 6.07 -15.08 -22.96
N ASN A 205 6.96 -14.38 -23.66
CA ASN A 205 6.77 -12.98 -24.08
C ASN A 205 6.89 -12.79 -25.59
N ASP A 206 7.03 -13.88 -26.36
CA ASP A 206 7.00 -13.82 -27.82
C ASP A 206 5.56 -13.53 -28.30
N PRO A 207 5.30 -12.41 -29.00
CA PRO A 207 3.95 -12.05 -29.41
C PRO A 207 3.27 -13.10 -30.29
N VAL A 208 4.04 -13.80 -31.13
CA VAL A 208 3.47 -14.78 -32.08
C VAL A 208 3.03 -16.05 -31.37
N ALA A 209 3.90 -16.63 -30.52
CA ALA A 209 3.56 -17.78 -29.71
C ALA A 209 2.39 -17.48 -28.75
N ARG A 210 2.45 -16.35 -28.04
CA ARG A 210 1.36 -15.93 -27.14
C ARG A 210 0.02 -15.79 -27.87
N ALA A 211 0.01 -15.19 -29.07
CA ALA A 211 -1.22 -15.05 -29.84
C ALA A 211 -1.79 -16.41 -30.28
N ALA A 212 -0.93 -17.41 -30.54
CA ALA A 212 -1.37 -18.77 -30.84
C ALA A 212 -2.01 -19.46 -29.62
N ASP A 213 -1.35 -19.38 -28.46
CA ASP A 213 -1.88 -19.94 -27.21
C ASP A 213 -3.18 -19.24 -26.79
N ALA A 214 -3.25 -17.91 -26.94
CA ALA A 214 -4.45 -17.12 -26.68
C ALA A 214 -5.62 -17.52 -27.59
N ARG A 215 -5.37 -17.78 -28.88
CA ARG A 215 -6.39 -18.32 -29.81
C ARG A 215 -6.92 -19.69 -29.38
N HIS A 216 -6.05 -20.57 -28.89
CA HIS A 216 -6.47 -21.87 -28.37
C HIS A 216 -7.35 -21.74 -27.11
N ALA A 217 -6.94 -20.88 -26.17
CA ALA A 217 -7.73 -20.59 -24.98
C ALA A 217 -9.08 -19.93 -25.32
N ASP A 218 -9.12 -19.05 -26.32
CA ASP A 218 -10.35 -18.40 -26.80
C ASP A 218 -11.32 -19.41 -27.43
N ALA A 219 -10.82 -20.34 -28.25
CA ALA A 219 -11.62 -21.41 -28.83
C ALA A 219 -12.21 -22.33 -27.75
N ALA A 220 -11.44 -22.67 -26.71
CA ALA A 220 -11.95 -23.44 -25.58
C ALA A 220 -13.03 -22.67 -24.80
N LEU A 221 -12.83 -21.35 -24.56
CA LEU A 221 -13.85 -20.50 -23.95
C LEU A 221 -15.12 -20.40 -24.81
N ALA A 222 -14.98 -20.30 -26.13
CA ALA A 222 -16.12 -20.26 -27.05
C ALA A 222 -16.99 -21.52 -26.91
N ASN A 223 -16.37 -22.70 -26.80
CA ASN A 223 -17.08 -23.96 -26.56
C ASN A 223 -17.80 -23.95 -25.21
N VAL A 224 -17.15 -23.49 -24.14
CA VAL A 224 -17.79 -23.33 -22.81
C VAL A 224 -18.97 -22.37 -22.87
N LEU A 225 -18.84 -21.23 -23.56
CA LEU A 225 -19.93 -20.26 -23.71
C LEU A 225 -21.10 -20.80 -24.54
N ALA A 226 -20.82 -21.64 -25.54
CA ALA A 226 -21.85 -22.28 -26.35
C ALA A 226 -22.59 -23.40 -25.61
N ALA A 227 -21.89 -24.16 -24.76
CA ALA A 227 -22.43 -25.30 -24.04
C ALA A 227 -22.91 -24.99 -22.60
N ARG A 228 -22.77 -23.74 -22.14
CA ARG A 228 -23.14 -23.36 -20.77
C ARG A 228 -24.64 -23.62 -20.49
N PRO A 229 -25.00 -24.05 -19.27
CA PRO A 229 -26.40 -24.18 -18.87
C PRO A 229 -27.13 -22.83 -18.87
N GLU A 230 -28.45 -22.85 -19.00
CA GLU A 230 -29.28 -21.68 -18.71
C GLU A 230 -29.08 -21.22 -17.25
N HIS A 231 -29.30 -19.93 -16.98
CA HIS A 231 -29.10 -19.34 -15.64
C HIS A 231 -27.71 -19.59 -15.01
N SER A 232 -26.69 -19.81 -15.84
CA SER A 232 -25.30 -19.93 -15.38
C SER A 232 -24.60 -18.57 -15.30
N VAL A 233 -23.53 -18.47 -14.51
CA VAL A 233 -22.53 -17.38 -14.57
C VAL A 233 -21.19 -17.99 -14.98
N VAL A 234 -20.56 -17.41 -16.01
CA VAL A 234 -19.21 -17.79 -16.45
C VAL A 234 -18.22 -16.73 -15.98
N VAL A 235 -17.14 -17.15 -15.33
CA VAL A 235 -16.04 -16.30 -14.88
C VAL A 235 -14.76 -16.74 -15.57
N LEU A 236 -14.24 -15.92 -16.47
CA LEU A 236 -12.91 -16.09 -17.06
C LEU A 236 -11.88 -15.41 -16.16
N ALA A 237 -10.84 -16.13 -15.75
CA ALA A 237 -9.80 -15.62 -14.87
C ALA A 237 -8.40 -16.05 -15.35
N GLY A 238 -7.49 -15.10 -15.46
CA GLY A 238 -6.06 -15.39 -15.61
C GLY A 238 -5.48 -15.73 -14.23
N LEU A 239 -5.30 -17.02 -13.90
CA LEU A 239 -5.14 -17.46 -12.51
C LEU A 239 -3.71 -17.38 -11.95
N SER A 240 -2.71 -17.18 -12.79
CA SER A 240 -1.30 -17.22 -12.35
C SER A 240 -0.35 -16.49 -13.28
N ASP A 241 0.82 -16.16 -12.75
CA ASP A 241 2.03 -15.85 -13.51
C ASP A 241 2.65 -17.15 -14.06
N LEU A 242 3.58 -17.01 -15.01
CA LEU A 242 4.38 -18.12 -15.57
C LEU A 242 5.89 -17.83 -15.53
N ASP A 243 6.28 -16.61 -15.15
CA ASP A 243 7.66 -16.16 -15.07
C ASP A 243 7.88 -15.27 -13.83
N ALA A 244 9.12 -14.82 -13.63
CA ALA A 244 9.50 -13.98 -12.48
C ALA A 244 8.87 -12.58 -12.49
N THR A 245 8.18 -12.18 -13.54
CA THR A 245 7.45 -10.92 -13.59
C THR A 245 6.00 -11.13 -13.21
N SER A 246 5.66 -10.71 -12.00
CA SER A 246 4.26 -10.70 -11.58
C SER A 246 3.46 -9.67 -12.39
N ARG A 247 2.27 -10.05 -12.84
CA ARG A 247 1.40 -9.24 -13.71
C ARG A 247 -0.03 -9.14 -13.15
N LEU A 248 -0.79 -8.19 -13.69
CA LEU A 248 -2.23 -8.16 -13.55
C LEU A 248 -2.85 -8.97 -14.68
N HIS A 249 -3.83 -9.77 -14.32
CA HIS A 249 -4.46 -10.74 -15.21
C HIS A 249 -5.89 -10.35 -15.58
N VAL A 250 -6.44 -11.06 -16.55
CA VAL A 250 -7.83 -10.89 -16.98
C VAL A 250 -8.78 -11.42 -15.91
N ALA A 251 -9.83 -10.66 -15.62
CA ALA A 251 -11.05 -11.19 -15.03
C ALA A 251 -12.26 -10.67 -15.80
N ILE A 252 -13.13 -11.58 -16.23
CA ILE A 252 -14.39 -11.27 -16.88
C ILE A 252 -15.47 -12.15 -16.25
N ALA A 253 -16.59 -11.56 -15.81
CA ALA A 253 -17.76 -12.30 -15.38
C ALA A 253 -18.95 -11.97 -16.27
N GLN A 254 -19.70 -12.98 -16.71
CA GLN A 254 -20.87 -12.82 -17.57
C GLN A 254 -22.01 -13.76 -17.17
N GLY A 255 -23.18 -13.19 -16.89
CA GLY A 255 -24.39 -13.92 -16.52
C GLY A 255 -25.32 -13.06 -15.65
N PRO A 256 -26.32 -13.66 -14.99
CA PRO A 256 -27.18 -12.96 -14.03
C PRO A 256 -26.36 -12.14 -13.02
N GLY A 257 -26.62 -10.84 -12.92
CA GLY A 257 -25.88 -9.91 -12.05
C GLY A 257 -24.58 -9.33 -12.63
N TYR A 258 -24.08 -9.87 -13.75
CA TYR A 258 -22.87 -9.39 -14.44
C TYR A 258 -23.16 -9.10 -15.92
N THR A 259 -23.87 -8.01 -16.17
CA THR A 259 -24.30 -7.55 -17.51
C THR A 259 -23.50 -6.35 -18.02
N GLY A 260 -22.31 -6.10 -17.46
CA GLY A 260 -21.51 -4.90 -17.70
C GLY A 260 -20.83 -4.36 -16.45
N GLY A 261 -20.18 -3.20 -16.55
CA GLY A 261 -19.53 -2.52 -15.42
C GLY A 261 -18.14 -3.05 -15.05
N TRP A 262 -17.48 -2.40 -14.09
CA TRP A 262 -16.23 -2.90 -13.52
C TRP A 262 -16.51 -3.99 -12.49
N LEU A 263 -15.70 -5.05 -12.47
CA LEU A 263 -15.59 -5.93 -11.31
C LEU A 263 -14.97 -5.17 -10.14
N THR A 264 -15.53 -5.33 -8.96
CA THR A 264 -15.04 -4.74 -7.72
C THR A 264 -15.28 -5.68 -6.55
N SER A 265 -14.43 -5.65 -5.54
CA SER A 265 -14.62 -6.45 -4.31
C SER A 265 -14.40 -5.56 -3.08
N PRO A 266 -15.08 -5.82 -1.95
CA PRO A 266 -14.72 -5.22 -0.67
C PRO A 266 -13.23 -5.39 -0.31
N SER A 267 -12.58 -6.48 -0.74
CA SER A 267 -11.15 -6.75 -0.48
C SER A 267 -10.22 -5.71 -1.11
N THR A 268 -10.57 -5.21 -2.30
CA THR A 268 -9.83 -4.16 -3.01
C THR A 268 -10.40 -2.77 -2.74
N SER A 269 -11.70 -2.68 -2.45
CA SER A 269 -12.43 -1.41 -2.29
C SER A 269 -12.21 -0.45 -3.48
N ARG A 270 -11.94 -0.99 -4.67
CA ARG A 270 -11.68 -0.22 -5.89
C ARG A 270 -12.37 -0.85 -7.12
N PRO A 271 -13.15 -0.08 -7.88
CA PRO A 271 -13.67 -0.53 -9.16
C PRO A 271 -12.55 -0.88 -10.13
N GLY A 272 -12.69 -2.00 -10.82
CA GLY A 272 -11.78 -2.48 -11.86
C GLY A 272 -10.66 -3.38 -11.32
N TYR A 273 -10.65 -3.69 -10.02
CA TYR A 273 -9.65 -4.54 -9.39
C TYR A 273 -10.30 -5.58 -8.48
N ILE A 274 -9.91 -6.83 -8.66
CA ILE A 274 -10.24 -7.95 -7.76
C ILE A 274 -8.99 -8.82 -7.55
N GLN A 275 -9.05 -9.74 -6.58
CA GLN A 275 -7.98 -10.69 -6.28
C GLN A 275 -8.44 -12.12 -6.56
N VAL A 276 -7.52 -13.04 -6.83
CA VAL A 276 -7.84 -14.46 -7.02
C VAL A 276 -8.59 -15.07 -5.81
N VAL A 277 -8.31 -14.58 -4.60
CA VAL A 277 -9.02 -14.98 -3.37
C VAL A 277 -10.47 -14.51 -3.31
N ASP A 278 -10.89 -13.59 -4.18
CA ASP A 278 -12.28 -13.15 -4.29
C ASP A 278 -13.14 -14.11 -5.12
N LEU A 279 -12.54 -14.96 -5.94
CA LEU A 279 -13.28 -15.81 -6.88
C LEU A 279 -14.07 -16.92 -6.18
N ALA A 280 -13.51 -17.55 -5.14
CA ALA A 280 -14.21 -18.54 -4.33
C ALA A 280 -15.44 -17.98 -3.58
N PRO A 281 -15.34 -16.88 -2.79
CA PRO A 281 -16.52 -16.27 -2.20
C PRO A 281 -17.52 -15.79 -3.26
N THR A 282 -17.05 -15.33 -4.43
CA THR A 282 -17.95 -14.97 -5.54
C THR A 282 -18.78 -16.17 -6.01
N ALA A 283 -18.15 -17.33 -6.22
CA ALA A 283 -18.85 -18.54 -6.63
C ALA A 283 -19.89 -18.99 -5.61
N LEU A 284 -19.53 -18.99 -4.31
CA LEU A 284 -20.48 -19.37 -3.25
C LEU A 284 -21.62 -18.35 -3.09
N ALA A 285 -21.33 -17.05 -3.25
CA ALA A 285 -22.36 -16.01 -3.22
C ALA A 285 -23.40 -16.19 -4.33
N LEU A 286 -22.94 -16.50 -5.54
CA LEU A 286 -23.83 -16.68 -6.69
C LEU A 286 -24.73 -17.90 -6.56
N LEU A 287 -24.21 -18.95 -5.91
CA LEU A 287 -24.92 -20.21 -5.62
C LEU A 287 -25.72 -20.19 -4.31
N ASP A 288 -25.80 -19.04 -3.63
CA ASP A 288 -26.47 -18.87 -2.33
C ASP A 288 -25.99 -19.90 -1.28
N ARG A 289 -24.66 -20.09 -1.19
CA ARG A 289 -24.03 -21.03 -0.26
C ARG A 289 -23.34 -20.28 0.89
N PRO A 290 -23.35 -20.86 2.10
CA PRO A 290 -22.65 -20.27 3.23
C PRO A 290 -21.14 -20.20 2.95
N MET A 291 -20.53 -19.06 3.25
CA MET A 291 -19.10 -18.87 3.04
C MET A 291 -18.31 -19.30 4.27
N PRO A 292 -17.28 -20.15 4.12
CA PRO A 292 -16.23 -20.30 5.12
C PRO A 292 -15.50 -18.97 5.36
N VAL A 293 -14.61 -18.95 6.35
CA VAL A 293 -13.76 -17.77 6.63
C VAL A 293 -12.70 -17.64 5.52
N PHE A 294 -13.04 -16.90 4.47
CA PHE A 294 -12.13 -16.57 3.38
C PHE A 294 -11.36 -15.27 3.61
N ALA A 295 -10.25 -15.12 2.90
CA ALA A 295 -9.46 -13.89 2.92
C ALA A 295 -10.01 -12.84 1.95
N GLY A 296 -10.57 -13.29 0.81
CA GLY A 296 -11.25 -12.44 -0.16
C GLY A 296 -12.72 -12.20 0.19
N ALA A 297 -13.40 -11.46 -0.67
CA ALA A 297 -14.82 -11.17 -0.58
C ALA A 297 -15.48 -11.33 -1.94
N ALA A 298 -16.79 -11.59 -1.97
CA ALA A 298 -17.52 -11.78 -3.22
C ALA A 298 -17.45 -10.51 -4.09
N ALA A 299 -17.17 -10.70 -5.38
CA ALA A 299 -17.09 -9.63 -6.34
C ALA A 299 -18.49 -9.13 -6.71
N ALA A 300 -18.62 -7.81 -6.80
CA ALA A 300 -19.79 -7.10 -7.29
C ALA A 300 -19.43 -6.31 -8.55
N THR A 301 -20.44 -5.66 -9.14
CA THR A 301 -20.26 -4.77 -10.29
C THR A 301 -20.36 -3.30 -9.88
N SER A 302 -19.66 -2.45 -10.63
CA SER A 302 -19.75 -1.00 -10.49
C SER A 302 -19.63 -0.33 -11.86
N ASP A 303 -20.64 0.44 -12.24
CA ASP A 303 -20.60 1.21 -13.49
C ASP A 303 -19.77 2.49 -13.37
N SER A 304 -19.32 2.82 -12.15
CA SER A 304 -18.62 4.07 -11.87
C SER A 304 -17.31 4.18 -12.67
N GLY A 305 -17.28 5.14 -13.60
CA GLY A 305 -16.09 5.47 -14.36
C GLY A 305 -15.65 4.45 -15.42
N ARG A 306 -16.48 3.45 -15.79
CA ARG A 306 -16.19 2.56 -16.94
C ARG A 306 -16.41 3.31 -18.25
N PRO A 307 -15.46 3.31 -19.21
CA PRO A 307 -15.71 3.80 -20.56
C PRO A 307 -16.84 3.02 -21.22
N ALA A 308 -17.70 3.70 -21.99
CA ALA A 308 -18.74 3.04 -22.76
C ALA A 308 -18.15 2.15 -23.89
N ASP A 309 -17.05 2.58 -24.48
CA ASP A 309 -16.30 1.79 -25.45
C ASP A 309 -15.46 0.71 -24.73
N VAL A 310 -15.68 -0.54 -25.13
CA VAL A 310 -14.97 -1.72 -24.60
C VAL A 310 -13.48 -1.62 -24.88
N THR A 311 -13.08 -1.07 -26.04
CA THR A 311 -11.67 -0.93 -26.40
C THR A 311 -10.95 0.00 -25.43
N ALA A 312 -11.54 1.16 -25.13
CA ALA A 312 -11.01 2.05 -24.09
C ALA A 312 -10.98 1.41 -22.69
N ALA A 313 -11.93 0.52 -22.37
CA ALA A 313 -11.98 -0.16 -21.07
C ALA A 313 -10.91 -1.25 -20.95
N VAL A 314 -10.74 -2.10 -21.97
CA VAL A 314 -9.67 -3.11 -22.08
C VAL A 314 -8.30 -2.45 -22.06
N ASN A 315 -8.10 -1.42 -22.88
CA ASN A 315 -6.83 -0.68 -22.93
C ASN A 315 -6.46 -0.06 -21.58
N ARG A 316 -7.44 0.34 -20.77
CA ARG A 316 -7.17 0.85 -19.42
C ARG A 316 -6.64 -0.23 -18.49
N LEU A 317 -7.16 -1.46 -18.57
CA LEU A 317 -6.70 -2.58 -17.77
C LEU A 317 -5.32 -3.09 -18.24
N ALA A 318 -5.10 -3.14 -19.55
CA ALA A 318 -3.79 -3.43 -20.14
C ALA A 318 -2.73 -2.40 -19.75
N ASP A 319 -3.09 -1.11 -19.78
CA ASP A 319 -2.18 -0.02 -19.38
C ASP A 319 -1.84 -0.08 -17.88
N ALA A 320 -2.81 -0.46 -17.03
CA ALA A 320 -2.57 -0.66 -15.60
C ALA A 320 -1.61 -1.81 -15.30
N ASP A 321 -1.68 -2.91 -16.06
CA ASP A 321 -0.70 -4.01 -15.98
C ASP A 321 0.71 -3.55 -16.40
N ARG A 322 0.79 -2.82 -17.53
CA ARG A 322 2.06 -2.29 -18.03
C ARG A 322 2.71 -1.33 -17.05
N GLU A 323 1.94 -0.42 -16.46
CA GLU A 323 2.41 0.48 -15.40
C GLU A 323 2.95 -0.31 -14.20
N ALA A 324 2.16 -1.26 -13.68
CA ALA A 324 2.52 -2.03 -12.48
C ALA A 324 3.77 -2.90 -12.68
N SER A 325 3.93 -3.50 -13.86
CA SER A 325 5.08 -4.36 -14.19
C SER A 325 6.39 -3.56 -14.28
N VAL A 326 6.35 -2.34 -14.83
CA VAL A 326 7.54 -1.48 -14.95
C VAL A 326 7.86 -0.76 -13.63
N GLN A 327 6.84 -0.42 -12.85
CA GLN A 327 6.97 0.30 -11.57
C GLN A 327 8.00 -0.31 -10.63
N ARG A 328 8.04 -1.64 -10.52
CA ARG A 328 8.90 -2.32 -9.56
C ARG A 328 10.39 -2.04 -9.78
N ARG A 329 10.83 -2.09 -11.04
CA ARG A 329 12.23 -1.84 -11.42
C ARG A 329 12.58 -0.37 -11.25
N VAL A 330 11.69 0.53 -11.71
CA VAL A 330 11.91 1.97 -11.60
C VAL A 330 11.92 2.42 -10.14
N GLY A 331 11.00 1.92 -9.32
CA GLY A 331 10.92 2.20 -7.89
C GLY A 331 12.15 1.74 -7.12
N THR A 332 12.63 0.54 -7.38
CA THR A 332 13.87 0.04 -6.75
C THR A 332 15.04 0.97 -7.06
N ASN A 333 15.24 1.33 -8.33
CA ASN A 333 16.32 2.22 -8.75
C ASN A 333 16.16 3.64 -8.19
N PHE A 334 14.92 4.17 -8.16
CA PHE A 334 14.60 5.47 -7.61
C PHE A 334 14.98 5.56 -6.12
N PHE A 335 14.49 4.63 -5.30
CA PHE A 335 14.80 4.64 -3.87
C PHE A 335 16.28 4.39 -3.60
N GLN A 336 16.95 3.51 -4.32
CA GLN A 336 18.41 3.33 -4.18
C GLN A 336 19.17 4.62 -4.50
N THR A 337 18.83 5.28 -5.61
CA THR A 337 19.46 6.55 -6.02
C THR A 337 19.17 7.65 -5.01
N LEU A 338 17.93 7.76 -4.53
CA LEU A 338 17.53 8.70 -3.49
C LEU A 338 18.37 8.51 -2.22
N VAL A 339 18.49 7.28 -1.73
CA VAL A 339 19.25 6.98 -0.51
C VAL A 339 20.71 7.36 -0.68
N VAL A 340 21.35 6.93 -1.76
CA VAL A 340 22.77 7.27 -2.03
C VAL A 340 22.95 8.79 -2.14
N ALA A 341 22.11 9.47 -2.92
CA ALA A 341 22.19 10.92 -3.11
C ALA A 341 22.00 11.70 -1.80
N GLN A 342 21.03 11.30 -0.96
CA GLN A 342 20.80 11.96 0.32
C GLN A 342 21.95 11.74 1.30
N LEU A 343 22.49 10.52 1.41
CA LEU A 343 23.64 10.26 2.28
C LEU A 343 24.88 11.04 1.84
N LEU A 344 25.15 11.10 0.53
CA LEU A 344 26.23 11.93 -0.02
C LEU A 344 26.00 13.43 0.26
N LEU A 345 24.78 13.92 0.11
CA LEU A 345 24.43 15.30 0.44
C LEU A 345 24.65 15.60 1.92
N PHE A 346 24.24 14.70 2.82
CA PHE A 346 24.47 14.86 4.26
C PHE A 346 25.95 14.95 4.59
N LEU A 347 26.79 14.10 4.00
CA LEU A 347 28.24 14.15 4.13
C LEU A 347 28.81 15.48 3.60
N ALA A 348 28.35 15.94 2.43
CA ALA A 348 28.78 17.20 1.83
C ALA A 348 28.43 18.44 2.66
N VAL A 349 27.36 18.39 3.46
CA VAL A 349 26.92 19.50 4.33
C VAL A 349 27.68 19.56 5.67
N VAL A 350 28.34 18.46 6.09
CA VAL A 350 29.16 18.44 7.33
C VAL A 350 30.18 19.59 7.42
N PRO A 351 31.04 19.86 6.42
CA PRO A 351 31.99 20.97 6.49
C PRO A 351 31.31 22.35 6.63
N LEU A 352 30.10 22.51 6.07
CA LEU A 352 29.33 23.74 6.19
C LEU A 352 28.84 23.94 7.63
N LEU A 353 28.27 22.91 8.26
CA LEU A 353 27.83 22.98 9.66
C LEU A 353 29.00 23.28 10.61
N ARG A 354 30.16 22.64 10.40
CA ARG A 354 31.38 22.90 11.19
C ARG A 354 31.86 24.35 11.08
N ARG A 355 31.72 24.96 9.90
CA ARG A 355 32.14 26.35 9.64
C ARG A 355 31.08 27.38 10.02
N ALA A 356 29.80 27.01 10.02
CA ALA A 356 28.69 27.89 10.38
C ALA A 356 28.69 28.26 11.88
N ARG A 357 29.25 27.40 12.75
CA ARG A 357 29.42 27.75 14.17
C ARG A 357 30.54 28.79 14.31
N ARG A 358 30.16 30.02 14.69
CA ARG A 358 31.11 31.05 15.11
C ARG A 358 31.43 30.86 16.60
N PRO A 359 32.69 30.60 16.98
CA PRO A 359 33.08 30.59 18.37
C PRO A 359 33.00 32.01 18.94
N ALA A 360 32.56 32.14 20.20
CA ALA A 360 32.65 33.40 20.93
C ALA A 360 34.14 33.68 21.21
N GLY A 361 34.76 34.56 20.41
CA GLY A 361 36.16 34.95 20.54
C GLY A 361 36.66 35.77 19.34
N PRO A 362 37.80 36.48 19.45
CA PRO A 362 38.29 37.43 18.44
C PRO A 362 38.81 36.79 17.13
N GLN A 363 38.79 35.46 17.02
CA GLN A 363 39.22 34.77 15.80
C GLN A 363 38.10 34.74 14.76
N THR A 364 38.05 35.78 13.92
CA THR A 364 37.18 35.82 12.73
C THR A 364 37.65 34.80 11.69
N ARG A 365 37.12 33.57 11.75
CA ARG A 365 37.24 32.62 10.64
C ARG A 365 36.58 33.22 9.38
N ARG A 366 37.21 33.06 8.21
CA ARG A 366 36.63 33.47 6.93
C ARG A 366 35.22 32.85 6.77
N PRO A 367 34.17 33.66 6.55
CA PRO A 367 32.83 33.14 6.36
C PRO A 367 32.75 32.30 5.09
N VAL A 368 31.91 31.27 5.12
CA VAL A 368 31.63 30.46 3.92
C VAL A 368 31.00 31.36 2.85
N PRO A 369 31.38 31.24 1.57
CA PRO A 369 30.74 32.02 0.51
C PRO A 369 29.23 31.81 0.49
N ARG A 370 28.47 32.91 0.39
CA ARG A 370 26.99 32.88 0.37
C ARG A 370 26.42 32.02 -0.76
N THR A 371 27.15 31.87 -1.86
CA THR A 371 26.78 31.00 -2.98
C THR A 371 26.74 29.53 -2.58
N VAL A 372 27.73 29.06 -1.80
CA VAL A 372 27.82 27.68 -1.31
C VAL A 372 26.71 27.38 -0.32
N VAL A 373 26.43 28.31 0.60
CA VAL A 373 25.30 28.18 1.54
C VAL A 373 23.99 28.09 0.78
N ARG A 374 23.71 29.02 -0.15
CA ARG A 374 22.48 29.00 -0.97
C ARG A 374 22.35 27.72 -1.78
N ALA A 375 23.44 27.23 -2.37
CA ALA A 375 23.44 25.96 -3.09
C ALA A 375 23.04 24.80 -2.16
N ALA A 376 23.62 24.74 -0.95
CA ALA A 376 23.23 23.74 0.04
C ALA A 376 21.76 23.88 0.48
N GLU A 377 21.25 25.10 0.67
CA GLU A 377 19.84 25.32 0.98
C GLU A 377 18.91 24.78 -0.10
N VAL A 378 19.19 25.11 -1.37
CA VAL A 378 18.42 24.65 -2.53
C VAL A 378 18.48 23.12 -2.64
N LEU A 379 19.66 22.52 -2.48
CA LEU A 379 19.83 21.07 -2.53
C LEU A 379 19.10 20.35 -1.40
N LEU A 380 19.10 20.90 -0.18
CA LEU A 380 18.36 20.33 0.96
C LEU A 380 16.84 20.44 0.77
N ILE A 381 16.34 21.54 0.21
CA ILE A 381 14.92 21.68 -0.16
C ILE A 381 14.57 20.65 -1.25
N ALA A 382 15.37 20.56 -2.31
CA ALA A 382 15.16 19.60 -3.39
C ALA A 382 15.17 18.15 -2.89
N ALA A 383 16.17 17.78 -2.07
CA ALA A 383 16.26 16.45 -1.48
C ALA A 383 15.02 16.07 -0.65
N SER A 384 14.43 17.04 0.05
CA SER A 384 13.21 16.84 0.84
C SER A 384 11.97 16.65 -0.03
N LEU A 385 11.95 17.26 -1.22
CA LEU A 385 10.87 17.22 -2.19
C LEU A 385 10.96 16.04 -3.16
N ALA A 386 12.02 15.23 -3.12
CA ALA A 386 12.22 14.15 -4.08
C ALA A 386 11.05 13.13 -4.09
N VAL A 387 10.56 12.69 -2.92
CA VAL A 387 9.45 11.73 -2.84
C VAL A 387 8.09 12.38 -3.18
N PRO A 388 7.73 13.58 -2.67
CA PRO A 388 6.54 14.29 -3.17
C PRO A 388 6.55 14.55 -4.68
N ALA A 389 7.70 14.90 -5.25
CA ALA A 389 7.85 15.12 -6.68
C ALA A 389 7.68 13.83 -7.48
N ALA A 390 8.20 12.70 -6.99
CA ALA A 390 8.00 11.38 -7.58
C ALA A 390 6.52 10.99 -7.61
N LEU A 391 5.78 11.26 -6.53
CA LEU A 391 4.32 11.02 -6.49
C LEU A 391 3.55 11.90 -7.48
N VAL A 392 3.96 13.15 -7.67
CA VAL A 392 3.36 14.04 -8.69
C VAL A 392 3.78 13.64 -10.11
N ALA A 393 4.97 13.04 -10.29
CA ALA A 393 5.44 12.55 -11.59
C ALA A 393 4.56 11.43 -12.16
N ASP A 394 3.88 10.66 -11.29
CA ASP A 394 2.91 9.63 -11.68
C ASP A 394 1.62 10.21 -12.31
N LEU A 395 1.46 11.54 -12.40
CA LEU A 395 0.39 12.17 -13.22
C LEU A 395 0.59 11.94 -14.72
N LEU A 396 1.82 11.71 -15.16
CA LEU A 396 2.17 11.55 -16.57
C LEU A 396 2.42 10.06 -16.88
N PRO A 397 2.02 9.56 -18.06
CA PRO A 397 2.14 8.15 -18.43
C PRO A 397 3.59 7.77 -18.83
N TRP A 398 4.53 7.93 -17.90
CA TRP A 398 5.96 7.71 -18.10
C TRP A 398 6.29 6.26 -18.49
N TRP A 399 5.45 5.30 -18.12
CA TRP A 399 5.59 3.88 -18.46
C TRP A 399 5.35 3.58 -19.94
N ARG A 400 4.68 4.47 -20.68
CA ARG A 400 4.44 4.32 -22.12
C ARG A 400 5.63 4.75 -22.98
N TRP A 401 6.65 5.36 -22.37
CA TRP A 401 7.80 5.89 -23.10
C TRP A 401 8.83 4.80 -23.38
N PRO A 402 9.65 4.90 -24.45
CA PRO A 402 10.65 3.89 -24.79
C PRO A 402 11.67 3.61 -23.68
N HIS A 403 11.95 4.62 -22.85
CA HIS A 403 12.85 4.52 -21.70
C HIS A 403 12.13 4.99 -20.42
N PRO A 404 11.28 4.14 -19.80
CA PRO A 404 10.41 4.54 -18.70
C PRO A 404 11.16 5.14 -17.50
N GLY A 405 12.31 4.56 -17.14
CA GLY A 405 13.12 5.05 -16.03
C GLY A 405 13.70 6.46 -16.26
N LEU A 406 14.13 6.76 -17.49
CA LEU A 406 14.63 8.09 -17.85
C LEU A 406 13.50 9.12 -17.93
N ALA A 407 12.36 8.73 -18.50
CA ALA A 407 11.17 9.57 -18.55
C ALA A 407 10.71 9.95 -17.14
N PHE A 408 10.53 8.95 -16.26
CA PHE A 408 10.15 9.16 -14.87
C PHE A 408 11.16 10.04 -14.12
N GLY A 409 12.46 9.74 -14.26
CA GLY A 409 13.53 10.53 -13.65
C GLY A 409 13.51 11.99 -14.11
N GLY A 410 13.40 12.24 -15.41
CA GLY A 410 13.34 13.59 -15.99
C GLY A 410 12.12 14.38 -15.50
N ILE A 411 10.93 13.76 -15.48
CA ILE A 411 9.70 14.38 -14.96
C ILE A 411 9.86 14.69 -13.47
N THR A 412 10.35 13.74 -12.68
CA THR A 412 10.58 13.92 -11.24
C THR A 412 11.54 15.08 -10.98
N LEU A 413 12.65 15.17 -11.73
CA LEU A 413 13.61 16.28 -11.63
C LEU A 413 12.98 17.63 -12.01
N ALA A 414 12.15 17.67 -13.04
CA ALA A 414 11.46 18.90 -13.47
C ALA A 414 10.47 19.39 -12.39
N VAL A 415 9.61 18.49 -11.88
CA VAL A 415 8.66 18.80 -10.80
C VAL A 415 9.39 19.21 -9.53
N MET A 416 10.44 18.48 -9.14
CA MET A 416 11.28 18.80 -7.99
C MET A 416 11.96 20.15 -8.14
N GLY A 417 12.49 20.48 -9.33
CA GLY A 417 13.12 21.76 -9.63
C GLY A 417 12.14 22.93 -9.52
N PHE A 418 10.95 22.79 -10.09
CA PHE A 418 9.88 23.79 -10.00
C PHE A 418 9.42 24.01 -8.55
N ALA A 419 9.14 22.94 -7.81
CA ALA A 419 8.71 23.02 -6.41
C ALA A 419 9.81 23.62 -5.51
N THR A 420 11.07 23.24 -5.74
CA THR A 420 12.23 23.81 -5.03
C THR A 420 12.35 25.31 -5.29
N PHE A 421 12.25 25.73 -6.55
CA PHE A 421 12.26 27.14 -6.92
C PHE A 421 11.13 27.91 -6.22
N ALA A 422 9.90 27.40 -6.27
CA ALA A 422 8.75 28.03 -5.63
C ALA A 422 8.94 28.18 -4.11
N ILE A 423 9.37 27.12 -3.41
CA ILE A 423 9.58 27.18 -1.96
C ILE A 423 10.76 28.09 -1.61
N ALA A 424 11.88 27.99 -2.32
CA ALA A 424 13.04 28.86 -2.10
C ALA A 424 12.70 30.34 -2.32
N PHE A 425 11.89 30.63 -3.34
CA PHE A 425 11.42 31.99 -3.64
C PHE A 425 10.48 32.52 -2.55
N LEU A 426 9.43 31.77 -2.21
CA LEU A 426 8.41 32.16 -1.21
C LEU A 426 8.99 32.31 0.20
N THR A 427 10.02 31.52 0.53
CA THR A 427 10.63 31.51 1.87
C THR A 427 11.89 32.36 1.97
N ARG A 428 12.31 33.03 0.90
CA ARG A 428 13.55 33.84 0.84
C ARG A 428 13.65 34.92 1.91
N ARG A 429 12.52 35.54 2.29
CA ARG A 429 12.46 36.60 3.32
C ARG A 429 11.87 36.12 4.66
N SER A 430 11.65 34.82 4.81
CA SER A 430 10.92 34.26 5.94
C SER A 430 11.84 33.73 7.06
N ARG A 431 11.24 33.38 8.21
CA ARG A 431 11.95 32.82 9.37
C ARG A 431 12.66 31.50 9.03
N ALA A 432 13.63 31.09 9.87
CA ALA A 432 14.48 29.92 9.68
C ALA A 432 13.74 28.62 9.30
N ILE A 433 12.54 28.40 9.83
CA ILE A 433 11.73 27.18 9.63
C ILE A 433 10.71 27.27 8.48
N ALA A 434 10.62 28.39 7.77
CA ALA A 434 9.60 28.56 6.73
C ALA A 434 9.69 27.52 5.59
N PRO A 435 10.89 27.13 5.09
CA PRO A 435 11.02 26.04 4.13
C PRO A 435 10.48 24.71 4.67
N LEU A 436 10.71 24.44 5.96
CA LEU A 436 10.21 23.23 6.62
C LEU A 436 8.68 23.17 6.60
N GLY A 437 8.01 24.29 6.93
CA GLY A 437 6.55 24.37 6.83
C GLY A 437 6.03 24.25 5.40
N GLY A 438 6.72 24.86 4.43
CA GLY A 438 6.34 24.81 3.01
C GLY A 438 6.43 23.40 2.42
N VAL A 439 7.57 22.71 2.62
CA VAL A 439 7.75 21.34 2.12
C VAL A 439 6.81 20.36 2.83
N ALA A 440 6.64 20.50 4.15
CA ALA A 440 5.69 19.68 4.89
C ALA A 440 4.25 19.85 4.39
N ALA A 441 3.84 21.08 4.06
CA ALA A 441 2.52 21.34 3.47
C ALA A 441 2.39 20.69 2.08
N VAL A 442 3.41 20.81 1.21
CA VAL A 442 3.41 20.16 -0.11
C VAL A 442 3.29 18.65 0.02
N ALA A 443 4.06 18.02 0.92
CA ALA A 443 4.01 16.58 1.16
C ALA A 443 2.62 16.12 1.65
N ALA A 444 2.05 16.81 2.65
CA ALA A 444 0.72 16.49 3.16
C ALA A 444 -0.37 16.69 2.09
N LEU A 445 -0.33 17.81 1.36
CA LEU A 445 -1.34 18.14 0.34
C LEU A 445 -1.27 17.18 -0.85
N ALA A 446 -0.07 16.79 -1.30
CA ALA A 446 0.08 15.84 -2.40
C ALA A 446 -0.56 14.48 -2.06
N VAL A 447 -0.28 13.94 -0.86
CA VAL A 447 -0.88 12.67 -0.41
C VAL A 447 -2.37 12.82 -0.14
N ALA A 448 -2.79 13.89 0.55
CA ALA A 448 -4.20 14.09 0.87
C ALA A 448 -5.05 14.27 -0.39
N PHE A 449 -4.59 15.07 -1.36
CA PHE A 449 -5.28 15.26 -2.64
C PHE A 449 -5.36 13.96 -3.44
N ASP A 450 -4.28 13.18 -3.48
CA ASP A 450 -4.29 11.89 -4.13
C ASP A 450 -5.35 10.96 -3.52
N VAL A 451 -5.36 10.81 -2.20
CA VAL A 451 -6.33 9.96 -1.50
C VAL A 451 -7.77 10.44 -1.71
N LEU A 452 -8.01 11.75 -1.63
CA LEU A 452 -9.34 12.35 -1.87
C LEU A 452 -9.83 12.17 -3.30
N THR A 453 -8.92 12.03 -4.28
CA THR A 453 -9.25 11.75 -5.69
C THR A 453 -9.22 10.25 -6.04
N GLY A 454 -9.08 9.40 -5.03
CA GLY A 454 -9.19 7.94 -5.13
C GLY A 454 -7.86 7.18 -5.17
N SER A 455 -6.75 7.78 -4.73
CA SER A 455 -5.40 7.21 -4.70
C SER A 455 -4.88 6.80 -6.08
N ARG A 456 -4.95 7.71 -7.05
CA ARG A 456 -4.53 7.45 -8.45
C ARG A 456 -3.01 7.53 -8.62
N LEU A 457 -2.34 8.42 -7.91
CA LEU A 457 -0.89 8.59 -7.94
C LEU A 457 -0.18 7.49 -7.14
N GLN A 458 -0.82 7.00 -6.07
CA GLN A 458 -0.24 5.91 -5.28
C GLN A 458 -0.49 4.53 -5.85
N LEU A 459 -1.60 4.26 -6.57
CA LEU A 459 -1.77 2.95 -7.20
C LEU A 459 -0.82 2.84 -8.39
N ASN A 460 0.02 1.80 -8.40
CA ASN A 460 1.03 1.51 -9.42
C ASN A 460 2.07 2.62 -9.63
N GLY A 461 2.08 3.65 -8.79
CA GLY A 461 3.08 4.71 -8.79
C GLY A 461 4.43 4.27 -8.21
N VAL A 462 5.49 4.95 -8.61
CA VAL A 462 6.87 4.66 -8.18
C VAL A 462 7.05 4.90 -6.69
N ALA A 463 6.46 5.98 -6.17
CA ALA A 463 6.42 6.31 -4.74
C ALA A 463 5.14 5.79 -4.05
N GLY A 464 4.49 4.77 -4.65
CA GLY A 464 3.19 4.24 -4.25
C GLY A 464 3.21 2.75 -3.87
N TYR A 465 2.09 2.08 -4.11
CA TYR A 465 1.87 0.64 -3.90
C TYR A 465 1.46 -0.04 -5.21
N SER A 466 1.73 -1.34 -5.34
CA SER A 466 1.49 -2.09 -6.59
C SER A 466 0.25 -2.97 -6.48
N ALA A 467 -0.64 -2.87 -7.47
CA ALA A 467 -1.83 -3.70 -7.61
C ALA A 467 -1.47 -5.18 -7.84
N VAL A 468 -0.34 -5.44 -8.52
CA VAL A 468 0.20 -6.79 -8.75
C VAL A 468 0.56 -7.46 -7.43
N VAL A 469 1.25 -6.72 -6.56
CA VAL A 469 1.62 -7.20 -5.22
C VAL A 469 0.38 -7.35 -4.34
N GLY A 470 -0.76 -6.76 -4.66
CA GLY A 470 -2.04 -7.00 -3.96
C GLY A 470 -2.01 -6.78 -2.45
N GLY A 471 -1.18 -5.87 -1.97
CA GLY A 471 -1.13 -5.48 -0.55
C GLY A 471 -2.16 -4.42 -0.18
N ARG A 472 -2.47 -3.52 -1.11
CA ARG A 472 -3.42 -2.42 -0.96
C ARG A 472 -3.86 -1.93 -2.34
N TYR A 473 -5.10 -1.44 -2.46
CA TYR A 473 -5.67 -0.91 -3.71
C TYR A 473 -6.26 0.50 -3.56
N ALA A 474 -6.62 0.89 -2.34
CA ALA A 474 -7.12 2.22 -2.00
C ALA A 474 -6.49 2.72 -0.70
N GLY A 475 -6.52 4.04 -0.49
CA GLY A 475 -6.02 4.68 0.73
C GLY A 475 -4.57 5.11 0.65
N VAL A 476 -3.97 5.23 1.83
CA VAL A 476 -2.60 5.69 2.00
C VAL A 476 -1.67 4.48 1.96
N GLY A 477 -0.70 4.50 1.05
CA GLY A 477 0.40 3.52 1.00
C GLY A 477 1.47 3.80 2.04
N VAL A 478 2.37 2.84 2.26
CA VAL A 478 3.48 2.91 3.24
C VAL A 478 4.32 4.19 3.10
N ILE A 479 4.69 4.54 1.86
CA ILE A 479 5.48 5.74 1.56
C ILE A 479 4.65 7.01 1.76
N GLY A 480 3.40 7.00 1.27
CA GLY A 480 2.43 8.07 1.47
C GLY A 480 2.15 8.35 2.95
N LEU A 481 2.10 7.32 3.79
CA LEU A 481 1.91 7.44 5.24
C LEU A 481 3.07 8.18 5.87
N GLY A 482 4.31 7.84 5.52
CA GLY A 482 5.51 8.56 5.98
C GLY A 482 5.48 10.04 5.60
N LEU A 483 5.06 10.35 4.36
CA LEU A 483 4.90 11.73 3.88
C LEU A 483 3.79 12.50 4.62
N LEU A 484 2.64 11.87 4.82
CA LEU A 484 1.49 12.50 5.47
C LEU A 484 1.75 12.71 6.97
N VAL A 485 2.37 11.75 7.66
CA VAL A 485 2.82 11.91 9.05
C VAL A 485 3.84 13.05 9.16
N THR A 486 4.80 13.10 8.24
CA THR A 486 5.79 14.18 8.18
C THR A 486 5.12 15.53 7.97
N GLY A 487 4.22 15.62 6.99
CA GLY A 487 3.49 16.84 6.66
C GLY A 487 2.59 17.33 7.79
N ALA A 488 1.83 16.43 8.42
CA ALA A 488 0.95 16.73 9.54
C ALA A 488 1.73 17.23 10.76
N LEU A 489 2.81 16.54 11.15
CA LEU A 489 3.57 16.89 12.35
C LEU A 489 4.50 18.09 12.13
N LEU A 490 5.31 18.10 11.08
CA LEU A 490 6.23 19.22 10.81
C LEU A 490 5.50 20.47 10.32
N GLY A 491 4.49 20.30 9.45
CA GLY A 491 3.62 21.39 9.01
C GLY A 491 2.80 21.95 10.18
N GLY A 492 2.29 21.07 11.03
CA GLY A 492 1.62 21.47 12.27
C GLY A 492 2.53 22.20 13.24
N ALA A 493 3.78 21.77 13.39
CA ALA A 493 4.77 22.49 14.20
C ALA A 493 5.08 23.88 13.64
N ALA A 494 5.22 24.01 12.32
CA ALA A 494 5.44 25.29 11.67
C ALA A 494 4.25 26.24 11.83
N LEU A 495 3.02 25.72 11.73
CA LEU A 495 1.80 26.50 11.94
C LEU A 495 1.61 26.88 13.42
N ALA A 496 1.79 25.94 14.34
CA ALA A 496 1.65 26.15 15.77
C ALA A 496 2.58 27.26 16.29
N GLN A 497 3.71 27.51 15.62
CA GLN A 497 4.60 28.63 15.97
C GLN A 497 4.02 30.01 15.69
N ARG A 498 3.00 30.13 14.85
CA ARG A 498 2.27 31.38 14.63
C ARG A 498 1.31 31.71 15.77
N PHE A 499 1.02 30.75 16.63
CA PHE A 499 0.10 30.89 17.75
C PHE A 499 0.83 30.99 19.09
N GLU A 500 0.15 31.56 20.08
CA GLU A 500 0.62 31.62 21.46
C GLU A 500 0.86 30.21 22.03
N ARG A 501 1.78 30.10 22.99
CA ARG A 501 2.20 28.81 23.58
C ARG A 501 1.03 27.93 24.05
N ARG A 502 -0.04 28.53 24.58
CA ARG A 502 -1.23 27.80 25.06
C ARG A 502 -2.04 27.11 23.96
N TRP A 503 -2.02 27.64 22.74
CA TRP A 503 -2.80 27.13 21.60
C TRP A 503 -2.04 26.10 20.76
N ARG A 504 -0.74 25.93 20.98
CA ARG A 504 0.09 25.00 20.19
C ARG A 504 -0.39 23.54 20.22
N PRO A 505 -0.77 22.96 21.37
CA PRO A 505 -1.31 21.59 21.40
C PRO A 505 -2.60 21.47 20.60
N PHE A 506 -3.45 22.50 20.65
CA PHE A 506 -4.70 22.52 19.90
C PHE A 506 -4.46 22.51 18.39
N VAL A 507 -3.54 23.34 17.90
CA VAL A 507 -3.16 23.34 16.46
C VAL A 507 -2.62 21.99 16.02
N MET A 508 -1.74 21.37 16.81
CA MET A 508 -1.18 20.05 16.50
C MET A 508 -2.27 18.98 16.44
N ALA A 509 -3.22 19.01 17.38
CA ALA A 509 -4.30 18.05 17.44
C ALA A 509 -5.33 18.23 16.32
N VAL A 510 -5.67 19.47 15.93
CA VAL A 510 -6.55 19.73 14.79
C VAL A 510 -5.94 19.20 13.50
N ILE A 511 -4.66 19.47 13.24
CA ILE A 511 -3.97 18.97 12.05
C ILE A 511 -3.84 17.45 12.08
N GLY A 512 -3.53 16.89 13.26
CA GLY A 512 -3.50 15.45 13.46
C GLY A 512 -4.85 14.78 13.21
N ALA A 513 -5.95 15.39 13.67
CA ALA A 513 -7.31 14.91 13.42
C ALA A 513 -7.67 14.93 11.93
N VAL A 514 -7.30 15.98 11.20
CA VAL A 514 -7.49 16.01 9.74
C VAL A 514 -6.70 14.89 9.07
N GLY A 515 -5.41 14.71 9.42
CA GLY A 515 -4.60 13.60 8.90
C GLY A 515 -5.19 12.23 9.24
N MET A 516 -5.74 12.08 10.44
CA MET A 516 -6.39 10.86 10.89
C MET A 516 -7.65 10.56 10.06
N VAL A 517 -8.47 11.56 9.73
CA VAL A 517 -9.64 11.37 8.85
C VAL A 517 -9.20 10.93 7.46
N VAL A 518 -8.12 11.52 6.91
CA VAL A 518 -7.59 11.12 5.60
C VAL A 518 -7.11 9.66 5.60
N ILE A 519 -6.45 9.21 6.66
CA ILE A 519 -5.90 7.85 6.77
C ILE A 519 -6.97 6.81 7.15
N GLY A 520 -7.78 7.12 8.15
CA GLY A 520 -8.71 6.18 8.78
C GLY A 520 -10.10 6.12 8.13
N SER A 521 -10.42 7.01 7.18
CA SER A 521 -11.74 7.03 6.55
C SER A 521 -11.99 5.77 5.71
N PRO A 522 -13.08 5.02 5.97
CA PRO A 522 -13.49 3.88 5.16
C PRO A 522 -13.72 4.24 3.69
N TYR A 523 -14.16 5.46 3.41
CA TYR A 523 -14.43 5.92 2.05
C TYR A 523 -13.16 6.12 1.23
N LEU A 524 -12.06 6.40 1.92
CA LEU A 524 -10.79 6.70 1.29
C LEU A 524 -9.87 5.47 1.20
N GLY A 525 -10.26 4.33 1.78
CA GLY A 525 -9.44 3.12 1.85
C GLY A 525 -8.78 2.97 3.22
N ALA A 526 -9.61 2.79 4.25
CA ALA A 526 -9.24 2.87 5.66
C ALA A 526 -7.94 2.13 5.99
N ASP A 527 -7.03 2.85 6.65
CA ASP A 527 -5.81 2.33 7.21
C ASP A 527 -5.79 2.52 8.73
N ALA A 528 -6.39 1.56 9.43
CA ALA A 528 -6.56 1.66 10.87
C ALA A 528 -5.21 1.67 11.62
N SER A 529 -4.20 0.94 11.14
CA SER A 529 -2.84 0.94 11.71
C SER A 529 -2.19 2.32 11.59
N GLY A 530 -2.19 2.92 10.40
CA GLY A 530 -1.68 4.26 10.17
C GLY A 530 -2.42 5.33 10.99
N ALA A 531 -3.74 5.20 11.15
CA ALA A 531 -4.55 6.13 11.92
C ALA A 531 -4.21 6.07 13.43
N VAL A 532 -4.07 4.87 14.00
CA VAL A 532 -3.63 4.67 15.39
C VAL A 532 -2.21 5.21 15.59
N ALA A 533 -1.32 4.92 14.64
CA ALA A 533 0.06 5.37 14.67
C ALA A 533 0.21 6.89 14.62
N LEU A 534 -0.48 7.57 13.69
CA LEU A 534 -0.50 9.02 13.62
C LEU A 534 -1.08 9.61 14.92
N THR A 535 -2.15 9.04 15.45
CA THR A 535 -2.77 9.48 16.71
C THR A 535 -1.76 9.45 17.87
N ALA A 536 -1.01 8.36 18.01
CA ALA A 536 0.05 8.25 19.02
C ALA A 536 1.12 9.35 18.86
N GLY A 537 1.60 9.56 17.64
CA GLY A 537 2.59 10.61 17.34
C GLY A 537 2.05 12.03 17.61
N VAL A 538 0.81 12.30 17.23
CA VAL A 538 0.13 13.59 17.47
C VAL A 538 -0.05 13.83 18.96
N CYS A 539 -0.43 12.82 19.74
CA CYS A 539 -0.57 12.94 21.20
C CYS A 539 0.76 13.30 21.86
N VAL A 540 1.84 12.62 21.48
CA VAL A 540 3.21 12.94 21.94
C VAL A 540 3.60 14.36 21.55
N ALA A 541 3.34 14.74 20.30
CA ALA A 541 3.68 16.08 19.81
C ALA A 541 2.85 17.18 20.50
N ALA A 542 1.54 16.98 20.69
CA ALA A 542 0.68 17.92 21.40
C ALA A 542 1.12 18.10 22.86
N ALA A 543 1.49 17.01 23.56
CA ALA A 543 1.97 17.05 24.93
C ALA A 543 3.30 17.81 25.10
N MET A 544 4.15 17.80 24.07
CA MET A 544 5.45 18.49 24.06
C MET A 544 5.42 19.89 23.44
N ALA A 545 4.34 20.27 22.74
CA ALA A 545 4.26 21.50 21.94
C ALA A 545 4.42 22.80 22.77
N VAL A 546 3.93 22.80 24.02
CA VAL A 546 4.06 23.94 24.95
C VAL A 546 5.50 24.11 25.47
N GLY A 547 6.30 23.04 25.47
CA GLY A 547 7.65 22.99 26.03
C GLY A 547 7.86 21.83 27.02
N GLY A 548 9.10 21.68 27.47
CA GLY A 548 9.54 20.57 28.33
C GLY A 548 9.86 19.28 27.56
N TRP A 549 10.42 18.30 28.27
CA TRP A 549 10.80 16.99 27.76
C TRP A 549 9.64 15.99 27.85
N LEU A 550 9.79 14.85 27.18
CA LEU A 550 8.85 13.74 27.31
C LEU A 550 9.03 13.12 28.70
N THR A 551 8.00 13.20 29.54
CA THR A 551 7.95 12.53 30.84
C THR A 551 7.17 11.22 30.71
N ILE A 552 7.42 10.26 31.61
CA ILE A 552 6.68 8.99 31.65
C ILE A 552 5.17 9.26 31.74
N THR A 553 4.75 10.22 32.55
CA THR A 553 3.33 10.61 32.65
C THR A 553 2.75 11.08 31.31
N ARG A 554 3.46 11.93 30.57
CA ARG A 554 3.01 12.40 29.23
C ARG A 554 2.95 11.25 28.23
N LEU A 555 3.91 10.32 28.31
CA LEU A 555 3.93 9.12 27.48
C LEU A 555 2.74 8.21 27.78
N VAL A 556 2.45 7.93 29.05
CA VAL A 556 1.32 7.10 29.48
C VAL A 556 -0.01 7.72 29.02
N TRP A 557 -0.21 9.03 29.19
CA TRP A 557 -1.42 9.69 28.70
C TRP A 557 -1.55 9.69 27.18
N ALA A 558 -0.43 9.84 26.46
CA ALA A 558 -0.42 9.74 25.00
C ALA A 558 -0.75 8.32 24.53
N ALA A 559 -0.19 7.29 25.18
CA ALA A 559 -0.50 5.89 24.92
C ALA A 559 -1.96 5.56 25.24
N ALA A 560 -2.48 6.04 26.37
CA ALA A 560 -3.88 5.86 26.76
C ALA A 560 -4.85 6.53 25.78
N ALA A 561 -4.53 7.74 25.31
CA ALA A 561 -5.33 8.44 24.30
C ALA A 561 -5.32 7.70 22.95
N ALA A 562 -4.14 7.23 22.51
CA ALA A 562 -4.02 6.43 21.29
C ALA A 562 -4.79 5.10 21.40
N LEU A 563 -4.71 4.43 22.54
CA LEU A 563 -5.46 3.20 22.82
C LEU A 563 -6.97 3.46 22.83
N PHE A 564 -7.43 4.53 23.48
CA PHE A 564 -8.84 4.88 23.54
C PHE A 564 -9.41 5.13 22.13
N VAL A 565 -8.71 5.93 21.32
CA VAL A 565 -9.10 6.22 19.95
C VAL A 565 -9.07 4.95 19.08
N GLY A 566 -8.01 4.15 19.19
CA GLY A 566 -7.86 2.89 18.45
C GLY A 566 -8.95 1.87 18.80
N SER A 567 -9.25 1.69 20.09
CA SER A 567 -10.34 0.85 20.56
C SER A 567 -11.69 1.33 20.08
N GLY A 568 -11.93 2.65 20.03
CA GLY A 568 -13.16 3.21 19.46
C GLY A 568 -13.35 2.83 17.99
N PHE A 569 -12.32 2.98 17.17
CA PHE A 569 -12.34 2.53 15.77
C PHE A 569 -12.58 1.03 15.64
N ALA A 570 -11.89 0.24 16.45
CA ALA A 570 -11.98 -1.22 16.39
C ALA A 570 -13.36 -1.74 16.82
N ILE A 571 -13.96 -1.16 17.86
CA ILE A 571 -15.33 -1.48 18.31
C ILE A 571 -16.35 -1.08 17.24
N LEU A 572 -16.21 0.10 16.64
CA LEU A 572 -17.10 0.54 15.55
C LEU A 572 -17.00 -0.37 14.32
N ASP A 573 -15.82 -0.89 14.03
CA ASP A 573 -15.61 -1.83 12.94
C ASP A 573 -16.27 -3.20 13.19
N LEU A 574 -16.39 -3.63 14.45
CA LEU A 574 -17.10 -4.87 14.81
C LEU A 574 -18.61 -4.81 14.52
N PHE A 575 -19.21 -3.62 14.54
CA PHE A 575 -20.63 -3.43 14.22
C PHE A 575 -20.94 -3.53 12.71
N ARG A 576 -19.91 -3.68 11.85
CA ARG A 576 -20.13 -3.90 10.42
C ARG A 576 -20.48 -5.35 10.10
N PRO A 577 -21.20 -5.59 8.98
CA PRO A 577 -21.36 -6.94 8.41
C PRO A 577 -19.99 -7.60 8.25
N GLU A 578 -19.92 -8.92 8.45
CA GLU A 578 -18.63 -9.65 8.54
C GLU A 578 -17.75 -9.45 7.30
N GLU A 579 -18.38 -9.38 6.13
CA GLU A 579 -17.76 -9.16 4.82
C GLU A 579 -17.14 -7.77 4.66
N GLN A 580 -17.58 -6.79 5.45
CA GLN A 580 -17.17 -5.38 5.36
C GLN A 580 -16.29 -4.91 6.51
N ARG A 581 -15.96 -5.81 7.46
CA ARG A 581 -15.05 -5.50 8.58
C ARG A 581 -13.64 -5.25 8.05
N SER A 582 -12.93 -4.29 8.65
CA SER A 582 -11.52 -4.04 8.34
C SER A 582 -10.61 -5.16 8.84
N SER A 583 -9.31 -5.07 8.52
CA SER A 583 -8.29 -5.97 9.06
C SER A 583 -8.25 -5.98 10.60
N VAL A 584 -8.56 -4.85 11.25
CA VAL A 584 -8.57 -4.71 12.71
C VAL A 584 -9.77 -5.42 13.33
N GLY A 585 -10.98 -5.27 12.78
CA GLY A 585 -12.15 -6.02 13.22
C GLY A 585 -11.97 -7.52 13.07
N ARG A 586 -11.41 -7.97 11.93
CA ARG A 586 -11.05 -9.39 11.72
C ARG A 586 -9.97 -9.88 12.70
N LEU A 587 -8.98 -9.06 13.03
CA LEU A 587 -7.95 -9.39 14.03
C LEU A 587 -8.58 -9.57 15.42
N LEU A 588 -9.50 -8.69 15.82
CA LEU A 588 -10.20 -8.80 17.11
C LEU A 588 -11.00 -10.10 17.21
N VAL A 589 -11.72 -10.49 16.14
CA VAL A 589 -12.41 -11.78 16.06
C VAL A 589 -11.42 -12.94 16.20
N ARG A 590 -10.32 -12.93 15.44
CA ARG A 590 -9.28 -13.97 15.51
C ARG A 590 -8.56 -14.05 16.87
N THR A 591 -8.48 -12.93 17.58
CA THR A 591 -7.90 -12.89 18.93
C THR A 591 -8.82 -13.58 19.93
N LYS A 592 -10.13 -13.39 19.80
CA LYS A 592 -11.15 -14.12 20.55
C LYS A 592 -11.08 -15.63 20.25
N ASP A 593 -10.80 -16.00 19.00
CA ASP A 593 -10.72 -17.41 18.56
C ASP A 593 -9.35 -18.06 18.85
N GLY A 594 -8.42 -17.37 19.53
CA GLY A 594 -7.10 -17.91 19.88
C GLY A 594 -6.11 -18.03 18.71
N THR A 595 -6.43 -17.48 17.53
CA THR A 595 -5.63 -17.60 16.30
C THR A 595 -4.74 -16.38 16.01
N ALA A 596 -4.74 -15.36 16.88
CA ALA A 596 -3.95 -14.13 16.69
C ALA A 596 -2.42 -14.35 16.63
N GLY A 597 -1.91 -15.44 17.21
CA GLY A 597 -0.47 -15.77 17.18
C GLY A 597 0.09 -15.93 15.76
N PHE A 598 -0.71 -16.44 14.81
CA PHE A 598 -0.31 -16.57 13.41
C PHE A 598 -0.11 -15.21 12.73
N ILE A 599 -0.96 -14.22 13.04
CA ILE A 599 -0.86 -12.86 12.50
C ILE A 599 0.38 -12.16 13.06
N ALA A 600 0.61 -12.27 14.37
CA ALA A 600 1.79 -11.69 15.00
C ALA A 600 3.10 -12.25 14.41
N ARG A 601 3.16 -13.58 14.20
CA ARG A 601 4.31 -14.22 13.56
C ARG A 601 4.49 -13.78 12.10
N ARG A 602 3.41 -13.63 11.34
CA ARG A 602 3.44 -13.10 9.97
C ARG A 602 4.02 -11.69 9.91
N ILE A 603 3.54 -10.80 10.78
CA ILE A 603 4.01 -9.42 10.87
C ILE A 603 5.50 -9.40 11.20
N ALA A 604 5.92 -10.20 12.19
CA ALA A 604 7.33 -10.29 12.59
C ALA A 604 8.25 -10.81 11.48
N GLU A 605 7.85 -11.85 10.73
CA GLU A 605 8.65 -12.36 9.61
C GLU A 605 8.72 -11.37 8.44
N ALA A 606 7.59 -10.74 8.10
CA ALA A 606 7.55 -9.67 7.10
C ALA A 606 8.46 -8.50 7.49
N ASP A 607 8.51 -8.17 8.77
CA ASP A 607 9.38 -7.14 9.30
C ASP A 607 10.87 -7.49 9.15
N VAL A 608 11.26 -8.71 9.51
CA VAL A 608 12.67 -9.15 9.37
C VAL A 608 13.12 -9.07 7.91
N VAL A 609 12.32 -9.59 6.98
CA VAL A 609 12.67 -9.55 5.55
C VAL A 609 12.73 -8.11 5.05
N THR A 610 11.75 -7.27 5.39
CA THR A 610 11.69 -5.89 4.93
C THR A 610 12.85 -5.06 5.49
N THR A 611 13.22 -5.28 6.74
CA THR A 611 14.36 -4.62 7.39
C THR A 611 15.65 -4.86 6.62
N VAL A 612 15.91 -6.11 6.22
CA VAL A 612 17.17 -6.48 5.53
C VAL A 612 17.17 -6.08 4.06
N THR A 613 16.01 -6.15 3.38
CA THR A 613 15.95 -5.99 1.92
C THR A 613 15.64 -4.56 1.47
N SER A 614 15.10 -3.70 2.34
CA SER A 614 14.68 -2.36 1.95
C SER A 614 15.84 -1.35 1.88
N PRO A 615 15.98 -0.59 0.79
CA PRO A 615 16.95 0.51 0.73
C PRO A 615 16.66 1.61 1.75
N LEU A 616 15.39 1.80 2.14
CA LEU A 616 14.99 2.81 3.12
C LEU A 616 15.52 2.50 4.53
N THR A 617 15.76 1.24 4.87
CA THR A 617 16.42 0.88 6.13
C THR A 617 17.82 1.48 6.21
N ALA A 618 18.59 1.43 5.11
CA ALA A 618 19.93 2.04 5.05
C ALA A 618 19.86 3.56 5.24
N LEU A 619 18.82 4.21 4.72
CA LEU A 619 18.59 5.64 4.97
C LEU A 619 18.28 5.90 6.45
N VAL A 620 17.42 5.11 7.10
CA VAL A 620 17.14 5.26 8.54
C VAL A 620 18.42 5.14 9.36
N LEU A 621 19.26 4.13 9.09
CA LEU A 621 20.54 3.96 9.77
C LEU A 621 21.48 5.14 9.51
N GLY A 622 21.61 5.58 8.26
CA GLY A 622 22.43 6.74 7.91
C GLY A 622 21.93 8.02 8.57
N CYS A 623 20.62 8.24 8.64
CA CYS A 623 19.98 9.34 9.35
C CYS A 623 20.27 9.31 10.85
N LEU A 624 20.19 8.13 11.47
CA LEU A 624 20.48 7.93 12.89
C LEU A 624 21.96 8.23 13.21
N LEU A 625 22.87 7.70 12.40
CA LEU A 625 24.31 7.97 12.51
C LEU A 625 24.59 9.46 12.31
N TYR A 626 24.01 10.08 11.29
CA TYR A 626 24.16 11.50 11.03
C TYR A 626 23.63 12.37 12.18
N ALA A 627 22.44 12.06 12.69
CA ALA A 627 21.86 12.76 13.83
C ALA A 627 22.77 12.68 15.07
N THR A 628 23.33 11.50 15.35
CA THR A 628 24.12 11.21 16.56
C THR A 628 25.54 11.79 16.49
N PHE A 629 26.22 11.61 15.36
CA PHE A 629 27.63 11.98 15.20
C PHE A 629 27.84 13.38 14.63
N VAL A 630 26.84 13.95 13.94
CA VAL A 630 26.92 15.28 13.32
C VAL A 630 25.98 16.26 14.03
N LEU A 631 24.66 16.04 13.95
CA LEU A 631 23.69 17.05 14.36
C LEU A 631 23.64 17.31 15.88
N LEU A 632 23.82 16.27 16.70
CA LEU A 632 23.86 16.39 18.16
C LEU A 632 25.17 16.96 18.72
N ARG A 633 26.19 17.16 17.88
CA ARG A 633 27.41 17.88 18.28
C ARG A 633 27.10 19.37 18.48
N ASP A 634 27.95 20.06 19.24
CA ASP A 634 27.73 21.48 19.54
C ASP A 634 27.78 22.39 18.29
N TRP A 635 28.44 21.91 17.23
CA TRP A 635 28.47 22.55 15.90
C TRP A 635 27.39 22.04 14.93
N GLY A 636 26.61 21.04 15.31
CA GLY A 636 25.56 20.45 14.47
C GLY A 636 24.22 21.17 14.51
N GLY A 637 24.01 22.08 15.46
CA GLY A 637 22.85 22.97 15.51
C GLY A 637 21.53 22.36 16.02
N LEU A 638 21.40 21.02 16.11
CA LEU A 638 20.14 20.37 16.46
C LEU A 638 19.71 20.66 17.90
N ARG A 639 20.63 20.63 18.87
CA ARG A 639 20.33 21.01 20.26
C ARG A 639 19.75 22.43 20.35
N ARG A 640 20.30 23.36 19.56
CA ARG A 640 19.82 24.75 19.49
C ARG A 640 18.46 24.84 18.81
N LEU A 641 18.27 24.15 17.67
CA LEU A 641 16.98 24.07 16.97
C LEU A 641 15.87 23.58 17.90
N LEU A 642 16.09 22.46 18.59
CA LEU A 642 15.14 21.83 19.50
C LEU A 642 14.89 22.66 20.77
N GLY A 643 15.86 23.47 21.20
CA GLY A 643 15.73 24.40 22.32
C GLY A 643 14.93 25.65 21.99
N VAL A 644 15.17 26.25 20.82
CA VAL A 644 14.49 27.47 20.37
C VAL A 644 13.05 27.17 19.92
N PHE A 645 12.84 26.05 19.22
CA PHE A 645 11.57 25.70 18.60
C PHE A 645 10.94 24.46 19.23
N SER A 646 10.28 24.65 20.39
CA SER A 646 9.58 23.56 21.09
C SER A 646 8.60 22.75 20.22
N PRO A 647 7.83 23.35 19.27
CA PRO A 647 6.92 22.57 18.43
C PRO A 647 7.65 21.66 17.44
N VAL A 648 8.81 22.08 16.93
CA VAL A 648 9.62 21.27 16.00
C VAL A 648 10.17 20.05 16.74
N ARG A 649 10.66 20.24 17.98
CA ARG A 649 11.06 19.11 18.84
C ARG A 649 9.91 18.14 19.05
N ALA A 650 8.75 18.68 19.41
CA ALA A 650 7.55 17.88 19.66
C ALA A 650 7.13 17.06 18.42
N ALA A 651 7.12 17.69 17.25
CA ALA A 651 6.78 17.04 15.99
C ALA A 651 7.79 15.96 15.58
N LEU A 652 9.09 16.20 15.73
CA LEU A 652 10.11 15.18 15.43
C LEU A 652 9.99 13.96 16.35
N THR A 653 9.73 14.16 17.65
CA THR A 653 9.49 13.05 18.58
C THR A 653 8.21 12.30 18.21
N GLY A 654 7.11 13.01 17.93
CA GLY A 654 5.87 12.41 17.47
C GLY A 654 6.01 11.64 16.15
N LEU A 655 6.84 12.14 15.22
CA LEU A 655 7.08 11.53 13.91
C LEU A 655 7.77 10.19 14.06
N VAL A 656 8.83 10.12 14.87
CA VAL A 656 9.52 8.86 15.15
C VAL A 656 8.57 7.86 15.81
N VAL A 657 7.78 8.28 16.80
CA VAL A 657 6.80 7.41 17.47
C VAL A 657 5.76 6.88 16.49
N ALA A 658 5.14 7.75 15.70
CA ALA A 658 4.13 7.35 14.72
C ALA A 658 4.70 6.40 13.66
N CYS A 659 5.82 6.74 13.04
CA CYS A 659 6.38 5.93 11.96
C CYS A 659 6.89 4.56 12.44
N LEU A 660 7.47 4.47 13.64
CA LEU A 660 7.88 3.17 14.21
C LEU A 660 6.66 2.32 14.56
N LEU A 661 5.63 2.91 15.17
CA LEU A 661 4.41 2.19 15.52
C LEU A 661 3.68 1.69 14.26
N ALA A 662 3.56 2.53 13.23
CA ALA A 662 3.00 2.13 11.94
C ALA A 662 3.80 0.99 11.30
N GLY A 663 5.14 1.13 11.27
CA GLY A 663 6.05 0.14 10.70
C GLY A 663 5.88 -1.26 11.29
N VAL A 664 5.83 -1.35 12.63
CA VAL A 664 5.66 -2.60 13.37
C VAL A 664 4.26 -3.17 13.18
N VAL A 665 3.21 -2.34 13.24
CA VAL A 665 1.82 -2.84 13.13
C VAL A 665 1.51 -3.32 11.71
N GLU A 666 2.09 -2.70 10.69
CA GLU A 666 1.88 -3.06 9.28
C GLU A 666 2.82 -4.17 8.78
N GLY A 667 3.86 -4.55 9.53
CA GLY A 667 4.86 -5.53 9.08
C GLY A 667 5.75 -5.00 7.96
N VAL A 668 6.01 -3.68 7.95
CA VAL A 668 6.82 -2.97 6.93
C VAL A 668 8.05 -2.28 7.53
N SER A 669 8.33 -2.54 8.82
CA SER A 669 9.52 -2.12 9.54
C SER A 669 9.86 -0.64 9.37
N PHE A 670 11.06 -0.34 8.90
CA PHE A 670 11.57 1.02 8.77
C PHE A 670 11.09 1.74 7.50
N ASN A 671 10.23 1.17 6.66
CA ASN A 671 9.83 1.82 5.41
C ASN A 671 9.05 3.12 5.65
N VAL A 672 8.09 3.12 6.59
CA VAL A 672 7.33 4.35 6.94
C VAL A 672 8.27 5.41 7.49
N LEU A 673 9.19 5.03 8.39
CA LEU A 673 10.16 5.96 8.98
C LEU A 673 11.19 6.44 7.97
N GLY A 674 11.66 5.58 7.07
CA GLY A 674 12.60 5.92 6.01
C GLY A 674 12.02 6.89 5.01
N ALA A 675 10.75 6.69 4.60
CA ALA A 675 10.02 7.64 3.78
C ALA A 675 9.85 8.99 4.50
N ALA A 676 9.50 8.97 5.78
CA ALA A 676 9.37 10.19 6.58
C ALA A 676 10.71 10.93 6.72
N LEU A 677 11.82 10.22 7.00
CA LEU A 677 13.15 10.79 7.14
C LEU A 677 13.73 11.30 5.82
N ALA A 678 13.39 10.66 4.69
CA ALA A 678 13.76 11.16 3.36
C ALA A 678 13.26 12.59 3.11
N THR A 679 12.09 12.95 3.66
CA THR A 679 11.55 14.31 3.58
C THR A 679 11.94 15.17 4.78
N ALA A 680 11.93 14.63 6.00
CA ALA A 680 12.11 15.39 7.22
C ALA A 680 13.57 15.78 7.48
N LEU A 681 14.52 14.87 7.30
CA LEU A 681 15.90 15.10 7.74
C LEU A 681 16.59 16.22 6.96
N PRO A 682 16.51 16.32 5.62
CA PRO A 682 17.18 17.43 4.94
C PRO A 682 16.61 18.81 5.37
N LEU A 683 15.32 18.90 5.72
CA LEU A 683 14.72 20.11 6.33
C LEU A 683 15.25 20.41 7.73
N VAL A 684 15.48 19.38 8.53
CA VAL A 684 16.12 19.52 9.86
C VAL A 684 17.55 20.04 9.69
N VAL A 685 18.32 19.48 8.76
CA VAL A 685 19.69 19.94 8.45
C VAL A 685 19.68 21.40 8.00
N LEU A 686 18.77 21.78 7.10
CA LEU A 686 18.59 23.16 6.66
C LEU A 686 18.25 24.10 7.82
N SER A 687 17.34 23.67 8.70
CA SER A 687 16.93 24.46 9.87
C SER A 687 18.09 24.61 10.86
N CYS A 688 18.90 23.56 11.07
CA CYS A 688 20.13 23.63 11.87
C CYS A 688 21.13 24.62 11.28
N LEU A 689 21.36 24.58 9.97
CA LEU A 689 22.27 25.50 9.27
C LEU A 689 21.82 26.96 9.47
N ARG A 690 20.54 27.26 9.22
CA ARG A 690 19.99 28.62 9.41
C ARG A 690 20.03 29.10 10.85
N VAL A 691 19.78 28.23 11.82
CA VAL A 691 19.85 28.56 13.26
C VAL A 691 21.29 28.83 13.72
N LEU A 692 22.28 28.15 13.13
CA LEU A 692 23.69 28.42 13.38
C LEU A 692 24.15 29.74 12.76
N GLU A 693 23.67 30.10 11.57
CA GLU A 693 24.05 31.37 10.92
C GLU A 693 23.54 32.61 11.67
N HIS A 694 22.33 32.54 12.22
CA HIS A 694 21.72 33.64 12.99
C HIS A 694 22.07 33.57 14.48
N ALA A 695 23.18 32.92 14.81
CA ALA A 695 23.59 32.65 16.18
C ALA A 695 23.91 33.91 16.98
N ASP A 696 24.49 34.91 16.29
CA ASP A 696 25.14 36.08 16.90
C ASP A 696 24.25 37.34 16.88
N ASP A 697 23.16 37.34 16.11
CA ASP A 697 22.27 38.50 15.96
C ASP A 697 21.58 38.95 17.27
N ARG A 698 21.74 38.18 18.36
CA ARG A 698 21.16 38.46 19.69
C ARG A 698 22.17 38.65 20.81
N THR A 699 23.47 38.61 20.54
CA THR A 699 24.51 38.99 21.51
C THR A 699 24.87 40.45 21.27
N PRO A 700 24.41 41.41 22.10
CA PRO A 700 24.92 42.76 22.02
C PRO A 700 26.43 42.72 22.24
N ALA A 701 27.19 43.43 21.40
CA ALA A 701 28.61 43.60 21.64
C ALA A 701 28.81 44.17 23.06
N PRO A 702 29.77 43.66 23.85
CA PRO A 702 30.10 44.29 25.12
C PRO A 702 30.44 45.75 24.83
N ARG A 703 29.72 46.68 25.47
CA ARG A 703 30.12 48.09 25.48
C ARG A 703 31.49 48.12 26.11
N VAL A 704 32.51 48.39 25.31
CA VAL A 704 33.82 48.79 25.83
C VAL A 704 33.54 50.06 26.62
N ALA A 705 33.66 49.99 27.94
CA ALA A 705 33.72 51.19 28.75
C ALA A 705 34.98 51.93 28.29
N GLU A 706 34.80 53.08 27.65
CA GLU A 706 35.88 54.06 27.52
C GLU A 706 36.25 54.45 28.96
N GLU A 707 37.29 53.83 29.50
CA GLU A 707 38.04 54.39 30.61
C GLU A 707 38.68 55.69 30.09
N THR A 708 38.04 56.80 30.44
CA THR A 708 38.59 58.14 30.36
C THR A 708 39.90 58.18 31.13
N LEU A 709 41.01 58.28 30.40
CA LEU A 709 42.29 58.75 30.91
C LEU A 709 42.18 60.25 31.21
N GLU A 710 41.85 60.60 32.45
CA GLU A 710 42.19 61.88 33.07
C GLU A 710 42.63 61.64 34.52
N SER A 711 43.94 61.48 34.72
CA SER A 711 44.75 62.16 35.76
C SER A 711 46.22 61.78 35.60
#